data_AF-A0A644YK26-F1
#
_entry.id   AF-A0A644YK26-F1
#
_cell.length_a   1.000
_cell.length_b   1.000
_cell.length_c   1.000
_cell.angle_alpha   90.00
_cell.angle_beta   90.00
_cell.angle_gamma   90.00
#
_symmetry.space_group_name_H-M   'P 1'
#
loop_
_entity.id
_entity.type
_entity.pdbx_description
1 polymer ?
#
loop_
_entity_poly.entity_id
_entity_poly.type
_entity_poly.pdbx_seq_one_letter_code
_entity_poly.pdbx_strand_id
1 'polypeptide(L)'
;MGGWATPDKDMLDIIGLIMNNGQAGLVDLDLLQQQKVLSAYSGAYSMADYCAFVMNATPKKGQTLEQARDLLLGEIEKLKKGDFSQELITASINNMKLSEMYRIESNGGRANWFVNSFINGTDWANEVTRIDRIAKISKQQIMDFANEKFGNNYAVIYKREGKDPTELKIDKPQITPIATNRDEVSAFVSEIQNSKITPIEPLFLDFDKEMKILKAKSNTPVLYKQNVTNGIFSLIYVFDMGTNHDKALGTAFNYLTYLGTSKKSPAQIKTEFYNLACSFNVFPGTERVYVMLEGLAENMDKALGLFEELLADPQVNKEAFTNLSTDILKRRADAKLNQGSNFNKLTQYAIWGPDSPDNNILSEAELKSMDPQELTTRIKNLNGFEHRIMYYGPYNEQKLLSTLNALHNVPAKLKPVPETDRFKQVETKENKVLLAEYDAKQIYLGMNSNDGRLFDPKIEATRELYNEYFGGSMNAIVFQEMREARGLAYSANAYLSSPSKLKYPYTMRTFIATQNDKMDDALQAFQLILKDMPLSENAFKLAKEGLITRLRTDRIIKENVLWSYIYAQDLGLKVDRRKEIFEKVPSMTLSDIKAFQEEWVKNRTYTYYILGKEEDLDMKALEKYGPVQKISQEELFGY
;
A
#
# COMPACT_ATOMS: atom_id res chain seq x y z
N MET A 1 13.02 30.87 3.72
CA MET A 1 13.74 30.70 2.44
C MET A 1 12.77 30.99 1.32
N GLY A 2 13.27 31.31 0.12
CA GLY A 2 12.43 31.62 -1.04
C GLY A 2 11.47 30.48 -1.40
N GLY A 3 10.42 30.81 -2.14
CA GLY A 3 9.38 29.88 -2.57
C GLY A 3 9.82 28.92 -3.68
N TRP A 4 8.87 28.11 -4.14
CA TRP A 4 9.07 27.02 -5.10
C TRP A 4 9.84 27.44 -6.37
N ALA A 5 9.58 28.64 -6.88
CA ALA A 5 10.18 29.16 -8.11
C ALA A 5 11.63 29.70 -7.94
N THR A 6 12.22 29.61 -6.75
CA THR A 6 13.53 30.18 -6.44
C THR A 6 14.65 29.13 -6.33
N PRO A 7 15.94 29.50 -6.46
CA PRO A 7 17.05 28.56 -6.29
C PRO A 7 17.12 27.90 -4.89
N ASP A 8 16.54 28.52 -3.86
CA ASP A 8 16.46 27.95 -2.51
C ASP A 8 15.75 26.59 -2.52
N LYS A 9 14.76 26.39 -3.41
CA LYS A 9 14.05 25.12 -3.56
C LYS A 9 14.99 23.99 -3.99
N ASP A 10 15.74 24.22 -5.06
CA ASP A 10 16.70 23.27 -5.62
C ASP A 10 17.78 22.89 -4.57
N MET A 11 18.23 23.88 -3.78
CA MET A 11 19.17 23.66 -2.68
C MET A 11 18.55 22.84 -1.53
N LEU A 12 17.32 23.15 -1.12
CA LEU A 12 16.63 22.43 -0.05
C LEU A 12 16.34 20.97 -0.41
N ASP A 13 16.08 20.67 -1.69
CA ASP A 13 15.83 19.29 -2.11
C ASP A 13 17.08 18.43 -2.06
N ILE A 14 18.22 18.95 -2.55
CA ILE A 14 19.48 18.20 -2.46
C ILE A 14 19.95 18.06 -1.02
N ILE A 15 19.76 19.09 -0.18
CA ILE A 15 19.98 18.99 1.27
C ILE A 15 19.05 17.94 1.89
N GLY A 16 17.78 17.91 1.50
CA GLY A 16 16.82 16.90 1.94
C GLY A 16 17.33 15.49 1.68
N LEU A 17 17.82 15.22 0.47
CA LEU A 17 18.37 13.90 0.10
C LEU A 17 19.69 13.57 0.80
N ILE A 18 20.53 14.55 1.11
CA ILE A 18 21.76 14.34 1.90
C ILE A 18 21.40 14.01 3.36
N MET A 19 20.37 14.67 3.90
CA MET A 19 19.96 14.49 5.28
C MET A 19 19.16 13.20 5.47
N ASN A 20 18.18 12.92 4.62
CA ASN A 20 17.28 11.77 4.73
C ASN A 20 16.74 11.36 3.35
N ASN A 21 17.27 10.27 2.82
CA ASN A 21 16.84 9.63 1.57
C ASN A 21 16.28 8.22 1.78
N GLY A 22 16.20 7.77 3.04
CA GLY A 22 15.69 6.46 3.43
C GLY A 22 16.74 5.35 3.44
N GLN A 23 17.99 5.64 3.05
CA GLN A 23 19.05 4.64 2.95
C GLN A 23 20.37 5.12 3.55
N ALA A 24 20.93 6.21 3.02
CA ALA A 24 22.32 6.60 3.22
C ALA A 24 22.50 8.06 3.66
N GLY A 25 21.41 8.80 3.90
CA GLY A 25 21.49 10.16 4.41
C GLY A 25 22.01 10.20 5.85
N LEU A 26 22.41 11.38 6.32
CA LEU A 26 22.92 11.57 7.68
C LEU A 26 21.96 11.05 8.76
N VAL A 27 20.68 11.43 8.68
CA VAL A 27 19.61 10.95 9.57
C VAL A 27 19.41 9.44 9.42
N ASP A 28 19.52 8.92 8.19
CA ASP A 28 19.33 7.49 7.92
C ASP A 28 20.42 6.65 8.60
N LEU A 29 21.69 7.01 8.43
CA LEU A 29 22.81 6.23 8.92
C LEU A 29 23.09 6.48 10.41
N ASP A 30 23.02 7.73 10.86
CA ASP A 30 23.46 8.09 12.20
C ASP A 30 22.36 7.97 13.26
N LEU A 31 21.10 8.06 12.86
CA LEU A 31 19.95 7.96 13.77
C LEU A 31 19.14 6.68 13.55
N LEU A 32 18.68 6.41 12.32
CA LEU A 32 17.78 5.28 12.04
C LEU A 32 18.51 3.93 12.03
N GLN A 33 19.60 3.81 11.27
CA GLN A 33 20.38 2.58 11.15
C GLN A 33 21.02 2.18 12.49
N GLN A 34 21.44 3.17 13.28
CA GLN A 34 21.95 2.98 14.64
C GLN A 34 20.84 2.85 15.70
N GLN A 35 19.56 2.88 15.29
CA GLN A 35 18.40 2.74 16.16
C GLN A 35 18.43 3.67 17.38
N LYS A 36 18.85 4.94 17.20
CA LYS A 36 18.91 5.98 18.25
C LYS A 36 17.56 6.66 18.52
N VAL A 37 16.65 6.58 17.56
CA VAL A 37 15.25 7.05 17.61
C VAL A 37 14.37 5.98 16.96
N LEU A 38 13.06 5.99 17.23
CA LEU A 38 12.13 5.02 16.61
C LEU A 38 11.85 5.35 15.15
N SER A 39 11.74 6.64 14.85
CA SER A 39 11.61 7.16 13.50
C SER A 39 12.15 8.57 13.48
N ALA A 40 12.58 9.00 12.30
CA ALA A 40 13.00 10.34 12.00
C ALA A 40 12.78 10.63 10.52
N TYR A 41 12.53 11.89 10.22
CA TYR A 41 12.38 12.40 8.87
C TYR A 41 13.01 13.78 8.81
N SER A 42 13.58 14.12 7.65
CA SER A 42 13.96 15.50 7.34
C SER A 42 13.77 15.79 5.87
N GLY A 43 13.30 16.99 5.52
CA GLY A 43 13.14 17.36 4.13
C GLY A 43 12.59 18.76 3.91
N ALA A 44 12.53 19.15 2.64
CA ALA A 44 11.98 20.41 2.21
C ALA A 44 10.44 20.41 2.30
N TYR A 45 9.88 21.35 3.06
CA TYR A 45 8.47 21.71 3.02
C TYR A 45 8.32 22.95 2.13
N SER A 46 7.90 22.74 0.88
CA SER A 46 7.96 23.76 -0.16
C SER A 46 6.58 24.27 -0.52
N MET A 47 6.40 25.60 -0.50
CA MET A 47 5.18 26.30 -0.92
C MET A 47 5.51 27.31 -2.02
N ALA A 48 4.49 27.87 -2.66
CA ALA A 48 4.65 28.83 -3.75
C ALA A 48 5.52 30.04 -3.34
N ASP A 49 5.23 30.64 -2.19
CA ASP A 49 5.90 31.87 -1.74
C ASP A 49 7.13 31.62 -0.86
N TYR A 50 7.10 30.58 -0.03
CA TYR A 50 8.15 30.27 0.94
C TYR A 50 8.41 28.77 1.06
N CYS A 51 9.66 28.41 1.31
CA CYS A 51 10.03 27.05 1.71
C CYS A 51 10.57 27.02 3.15
N ALA A 52 10.35 25.91 3.83
CA ALA A 52 10.94 25.55 5.12
C ALA A 52 11.68 24.22 5.01
N PHE A 53 12.66 23.99 5.89
CA PHE A 53 13.24 22.67 6.09
C PHE A 53 12.65 22.11 7.40
N VAL A 54 12.02 20.95 7.32
CA VAL A 54 11.29 20.35 8.44
C VAL A 54 11.99 19.07 8.85
N MET A 55 12.19 18.90 10.15
CA MET A 55 12.68 17.68 10.75
C MET A 55 11.70 17.18 11.81
N ASN A 56 11.54 15.88 11.91
CA ASN A 56 10.70 15.22 12.92
C ASN A 56 11.40 13.97 13.44
N ALA A 57 11.17 13.62 14.71
CA ALA A 57 11.58 12.34 15.26
C ALA A 57 10.59 11.83 16.32
N THR A 58 10.48 10.51 16.41
CA THR A 58 9.77 9.84 17.51
C THR A 58 10.80 9.23 18.47
N PRO A 59 10.79 9.61 19.77
CA PRO A 59 11.76 9.10 20.74
C PRO A 59 11.53 7.61 21.05
N LYS A 60 12.60 6.92 21.45
CA LYS A 60 12.52 5.57 22.04
C LYS A 60 11.87 5.60 23.43
N LYS A 61 11.44 4.43 23.91
CA LYS A 61 10.99 4.27 25.29
C LYS A 61 12.10 4.73 26.25
N GLY A 62 11.78 5.69 27.12
CA GLY A 62 12.74 6.28 28.07
C GLY A 62 13.58 7.45 27.54
N GLN A 63 13.46 7.80 26.25
CA GLN A 63 14.11 8.97 25.67
C GLN A 63 13.16 10.18 25.72
N THR A 64 13.68 11.36 26.07
CA THR A 64 12.87 12.60 26.09
C THR A 64 12.73 13.20 24.70
N LEU A 65 11.72 14.07 24.51
CA LEU A 65 11.53 14.78 23.25
C LEU A 65 12.69 15.76 22.96
N GLU A 66 13.31 16.30 24.01
CA GLU A 66 14.46 17.19 23.93
C GLU A 66 15.71 16.44 23.47
N GLN A 67 15.94 15.22 23.95
CA GLN A 67 17.02 14.36 23.46
C GLN A 67 16.84 14.03 21.97
N ALA A 68 15.61 13.77 21.52
CA ALA A 68 15.33 13.55 20.10
C ALA A 68 15.56 14.82 19.26
N ARG A 69 15.17 16.01 19.76
CA ARG A 69 15.50 17.30 19.13
C ARG A 69 17.01 17.47 18.96
N ASP A 70 17.78 17.22 20.03
CA ASP A 70 19.22 17.47 20.04
C ASP A 70 19.95 16.54 19.06
N LEU A 71 19.48 15.29 18.88
CA LEU A 71 19.97 14.39 17.83
C LEU A 71 19.76 14.97 16.43
N LEU A 72 18.56 15.49 16.13
CA LEU A 72 18.27 16.09 14.82
C LEU A 72 19.13 17.33 14.55
N LEU A 73 19.29 18.21 15.55
CA LEU A 73 20.14 19.40 15.42
C LEU A 73 21.62 19.03 15.25
N GLY A 74 22.07 17.93 15.86
CA GLY A 74 23.41 17.39 15.64
C GLY A 74 23.69 17.04 14.17
N GLU A 75 22.69 16.51 13.45
CA GLU A 75 22.82 16.21 12.02
C GLU A 75 22.89 17.47 11.15
N ILE A 76 22.23 18.57 11.55
CA ILE A 76 22.37 19.87 10.89
C ILE A 76 23.79 20.43 11.07
N GLU A 77 24.39 20.26 12.23
CA GLU A 77 25.78 20.70 12.46
C GLU A 77 26.79 19.90 11.62
N LYS A 78 26.54 18.60 11.40
CA LYS A 78 27.32 17.79 10.45
C LYS A 78 27.18 18.26 9.01
N LEU A 79 25.95 18.58 8.58
CA LEU A 79 25.70 19.16 7.26
C LEU A 79 26.50 20.46 7.06
N LYS A 80 26.49 21.36 8.05
CA LYS A 80 27.23 22.64 8.02
C LYS A 80 28.74 22.45 7.94
N LYS A 81 29.27 21.40 8.57
CA LYS A 81 30.70 21.04 8.53
C LYS A 81 31.11 20.29 7.26
N GLY A 82 30.14 19.84 6.47
CA GLY A 82 30.42 19.04 5.28
C GLY A 82 30.74 17.57 5.59
N ASP A 83 30.22 17.02 6.69
CA ASP A 83 30.44 15.64 7.13
C ASP A 83 29.61 14.62 6.30
N PHE A 84 29.58 14.80 4.98
CA PHE A 84 28.95 13.93 4.00
C PHE A 84 29.83 13.81 2.76
N SER A 85 29.75 12.70 2.03
CA SER A 85 30.65 12.45 0.89
C SER A 85 30.22 13.16 -0.39
N GLN A 86 31.15 13.36 -1.33
CA GLN A 86 30.81 13.85 -2.67
C GLN A 86 30.01 12.80 -3.45
N GLU A 87 30.30 11.52 -3.19
CA GLU A 87 29.58 10.37 -3.71
C GLU A 87 28.10 10.42 -3.32
N LEU A 88 27.76 10.85 -2.09
CA LEU A 88 26.36 10.98 -1.65
C LEU A 88 25.60 12.04 -2.45
N ILE A 89 26.24 13.15 -2.82
CA ILE A 89 25.64 14.17 -3.70
C ILE A 89 25.34 13.56 -5.07
N THR A 90 26.35 12.92 -5.68
CA THR A 90 26.21 12.28 -7.00
C THR A 90 25.13 11.20 -7.00
N ALA A 91 25.13 10.35 -5.97
CA ALA A 91 24.12 9.32 -5.77
C ALA A 91 22.72 9.92 -5.61
N SER A 92 22.59 11.02 -4.87
CA SER A 92 21.31 11.72 -4.70
C SER A 92 20.77 12.23 -6.02
N ILE A 93 21.61 12.82 -6.87
CA ILE A 93 21.22 13.25 -8.22
C ILE A 93 20.77 12.05 -9.09
N ASN A 94 21.47 10.91 -9.02
CA ASN A 94 21.06 9.71 -9.75
C ASN A 94 19.72 9.14 -9.26
N ASN A 95 19.47 9.16 -7.95
CA ASN A 95 18.18 8.77 -7.39
C ASN A 95 17.06 9.77 -7.76
N MET A 96 17.36 11.07 -7.88
CA MET A 96 16.41 12.04 -8.45
C MET A 96 16.05 11.72 -9.89
N LYS A 97 17.04 11.36 -10.73
CA LYS A 97 16.79 10.91 -12.12
C LYS A 97 15.91 9.67 -12.15
N LEU A 98 16.18 8.69 -11.29
CA LEU A 98 15.35 7.49 -11.18
C LEU A 98 13.90 7.84 -10.80
N SER A 99 13.72 8.68 -9.77
CA SER A 99 12.40 9.17 -9.35
C SER A 99 11.66 9.91 -10.47
N GLU A 100 12.38 10.69 -11.28
CA GLU A 100 11.85 11.38 -12.44
C GLU A 100 11.36 10.41 -13.51
N MET A 101 12.15 9.37 -13.81
CA MET A 101 11.74 8.33 -14.75
C MET A 101 10.46 7.64 -14.29
N TYR A 102 10.34 7.28 -13.01
CA TYR A 102 9.10 6.73 -12.43
C TYR A 102 7.93 7.73 -12.50
N ARG A 103 8.17 9.03 -12.24
CA ARG A 103 7.12 10.06 -12.33
C ARG A 103 6.60 10.21 -13.76
N ILE A 104 7.49 10.24 -14.74
CA ILE A 104 7.14 10.31 -16.16
C ILE A 104 6.40 9.05 -16.59
N GLU A 105 6.69 7.90 -16.00
CA GLU A 105 5.96 6.66 -16.29
C GLU A 105 4.51 6.63 -15.76
N SER A 106 4.16 7.53 -14.84
CA SER A 106 2.85 7.63 -14.20
C SER A 106 2.01 8.75 -14.81
N ASN A 107 0.78 8.44 -15.26
CA ASN A 107 -0.18 9.46 -15.70
C ASN A 107 -0.47 10.49 -14.60
N GLY A 108 -0.75 10.03 -13.37
CA GLY A 108 -0.97 10.91 -12.23
C GLY A 108 0.29 11.70 -11.87
N GLY A 109 1.47 11.08 -11.97
CA GLY A 109 2.76 11.76 -11.77
C GLY A 109 2.98 12.92 -12.73
N ARG A 110 2.75 12.70 -14.04
CA ARG A 110 2.86 13.73 -15.08
C ARG A 110 1.82 14.83 -14.91
N ALA A 111 0.55 14.47 -14.70
CA ALA A 111 -0.52 15.45 -14.53
C ALA A 111 -0.27 16.35 -13.30
N ASN A 112 0.08 15.75 -12.16
CA ASN A 112 0.42 16.51 -10.96
C ASN A 112 1.66 17.39 -11.14
N TRP A 113 2.62 16.97 -11.97
CA TRP A 113 3.78 17.81 -12.27
C TRP A 113 3.39 19.08 -13.04
N PHE A 114 2.53 18.98 -14.06
CA PHE A 114 1.97 20.14 -14.75
C PHE A 114 1.16 21.03 -13.80
N VAL A 115 0.31 20.44 -12.95
CA VAL A 115 -0.47 21.19 -11.96
C VAL A 115 0.46 21.94 -11.01
N ASN A 116 1.48 21.27 -10.47
CA ASN A 116 2.46 21.87 -9.57
C ASN A 116 3.21 23.03 -10.24
N SER A 117 3.59 22.89 -11.51
CA SER A 117 4.21 23.98 -12.27
C SER A 117 3.28 25.19 -12.36
N PHE A 118 2.00 24.94 -12.70
CA PHE A 118 1.00 25.99 -12.86
C PHE A 118 0.71 26.73 -11.55
N ILE A 119 0.41 26.01 -10.45
CA ILE A 119 0.04 26.64 -9.17
C ILE A 119 1.21 27.37 -8.50
N ASN A 120 2.45 26.97 -8.78
CA ASN A 120 3.65 27.61 -8.24
C ASN A 120 4.24 28.66 -9.19
N GLY A 121 3.61 28.93 -10.34
CA GLY A 121 4.04 29.94 -11.29
C GLY A 121 5.41 29.69 -11.91
N THR A 122 5.81 28.42 -12.09
CA THR A 122 7.08 28.08 -12.74
C THR A 122 6.92 27.81 -14.21
N ASP A 123 7.89 28.26 -15.00
CA ASP A 123 7.98 27.86 -16.41
C ASP A 123 8.25 26.36 -16.54
N TRP A 124 7.51 25.70 -17.42
CA TRP A 124 7.68 24.27 -17.69
C TRP A 124 9.12 23.90 -18.10
N ALA A 125 9.79 24.78 -18.86
CA ALA A 125 11.19 24.60 -19.24
C ALA A 125 12.13 24.52 -18.02
N ASN A 126 11.83 25.28 -16.95
CA ASN A 126 12.57 25.22 -15.70
C ASN A 126 12.24 23.94 -14.93
N GLU A 127 11.02 23.46 -14.97
CA GLU A 127 10.66 22.20 -14.32
C GLU A 127 11.42 21.01 -14.94
N VAL A 128 11.39 20.87 -16.27
CA VAL A 128 12.01 19.71 -16.95
C VAL A 128 13.54 19.72 -16.94
N THR A 129 14.17 20.88 -16.74
CA THR A 129 15.64 21.02 -16.63
C THR A 129 16.14 21.08 -15.18
N ARG A 130 15.27 20.85 -14.20
CA ARG A 130 15.59 21.03 -12.77
C ARG A 130 16.73 20.14 -12.30
N ILE A 131 16.75 18.87 -12.72
CA ILE A 131 17.82 17.94 -12.33
C ILE A 131 19.18 18.42 -12.85
N ASP A 132 19.24 18.98 -14.06
CA ASP A 132 20.48 19.51 -14.62
C ASP A 132 20.98 20.76 -13.87
N ARG A 133 20.08 21.54 -13.28
CA ARG A 133 20.46 22.64 -12.38
C ARG A 133 21.00 22.13 -11.06
N ILE A 134 20.28 21.21 -10.40
CA ILE A 134 20.69 20.63 -9.12
C ILE A 134 22.04 19.91 -9.26
N ALA A 135 22.28 19.24 -10.39
CA ALA A 135 23.54 18.55 -10.66
C ALA A 135 24.77 19.48 -10.71
N LYS A 136 24.57 20.79 -10.87
CA LYS A 136 25.66 21.80 -10.86
C LYS A 136 25.96 22.33 -9.46
N ILE A 137 25.16 21.97 -8.45
CA ILE A 137 25.38 22.42 -7.08
C ILE A 137 26.58 21.66 -6.49
N SER A 138 27.59 22.40 -6.07
CA SER A 138 28.78 21.85 -5.42
C SER A 138 28.57 21.62 -3.93
N LYS A 139 29.39 20.74 -3.34
CA LYS A 139 29.43 20.51 -1.90
C LYS A 139 29.64 21.80 -1.10
N GLN A 140 30.53 22.68 -1.56
CA GLN A 140 30.80 23.94 -0.88
C GLN A 140 29.56 24.84 -0.86
N GLN A 141 28.81 24.95 -1.96
CA GLN A 141 27.57 25.74 -2.00
C GLN A 141 26.51 25.20 -1.04
N ILE A 142 26.42 23.87 -0.87
CA ILE A 142 25.53 23.25 0.12
C ILE A 142 25.94 23.66 1.54
N MET A 143 27.24 23.59 1.84
CA MET A 143 27.77 23.99 3.15
C MET A 143 27.55 25.47 3.41
N ASP A 144 27.83 26.34 2.45
CA ASP A 144 27.65 27.79 2.57
C ASP A 144 26.18 28.12 2.83
N PHE A 145 25.26 27.52 2.07
CA PHE A 145 23.82 27.67 2.27
C PHE A 145 23.37 27.17 3.65
N ALA A 146 23.85 26.00 4.08
CA ALA A 146 23.51 25.45 5.39
C ALA A 146 23.99 26.36 6.53
N ASN A 147 25.20 26.93 6.41
CA ASN A 147 25.75 27.86 7.40
C ASN A 147 24.98 29.20 7.43
N GLU A 148 24.53 29.68 6.28
CA GLU A 148 23.74 30.92 6.18
C GLU A 148 22.31 30.73 6.71
N LYS A 149 21.62 29.64 6.32
CA LYS A 149 20.18 29.49 6.53
C LYS A 149 19.80 28.75 7.82
N PHE A 150 20.63 27.82 8.30
CA PHE A 150 20.35 27.02 9.51
C PHE A 150 21.07 27.57 10.75
N GLY A 151 20.52 28.66 11.28
CA GLY A 151 20.95 29.27 12.54
C GLY A 151 19.95 29.01 13.68
N ASN A 152 20.00 29.87 14.71
CA ASN A 152 19.00 29.86 15.81
C ASN A 152 17.70 30.56 15.38
N ASN A 153 17.12 30.12 14.25
CA ASN A 153 15.96 30.74 13.58
C ASN A 153 14.86 29.72 13.26
N TYR A 154 14.65 28.73 14.15
CA TYR A 154 13.69 27.63 13.97
C TYR A 154 12.66 27.59 15.11
N ALA A 155 11.52 26.93 14.86
CA ALA A 155 10.52 26.61 15.86
C ALA A 155 10.54 25.11 16.19
N VAL A 156 10.22 24.75 17.43
CA VAL A 156 10.10 23.35 17.88
C VAL A 156 8.70 23.11 18.42
N ILE A 157 8.08 22.02 17.99
CA ILE A 157 6.78 21.57 18.47
C ILE A 157 6.96 20.24 19.18
N TYR A 158 6.52 20.16 20.44
CA TYR A 158 6.53 18.95 21.24
C TYR A 158 5.11 18.39 21.35
N LYS A 159 4.87 17.21 20.77
CA LYS A 159 3.61 16.50 20.94
C LYS A 159 3.68 15.63 22.20
N ARG A 160 2.84 15.95 23.19
CA ARG A 160 2.71 15.17 24.45
C ARG A 160 1.31 14.58 24.53
N GLU A 161 1.19 13.41 25.14
CA GLU A 161 -0.10 12.75 25.37
C GLU A 161 -0.70 13.24 26.70
N GLY A 162 -2.00 13.52 26.69
CA GLY A 162 -2.75 14.02 27.84
C GLY A 162 -4.13 14.52 27.45
N LYS A 163 -5.02 14.68 28.43
CA LYS A 163 -6.32 15.31 28.22
C LYS A 163 -6.13 16.82 28.10
N ASP A 164 -6.60 17.42 27.00
CA ASP A 164 -6.61 18.87 26.85
C ASP A 164 -7.69 19.46 27.79
N PRO A 165 -7.32 20.20 28.85
CA PRO A 165 -8.30 20.81 29.74
C PRO A 165 -9.01 22.02 29.11
N THR A 166 -8.56 22.47 27.93
CA THR A 166 -9.04 23.65 27.21
C THR A 166 -9.84 23.32 25.95
N GLU A 167 -10.23 22.05 25.76
CA GLU A 167 -11.04 21.61 24.61
C GLU A 167 -12.32 22.46 24.49
N LEU A 168 -12.35 23.35 23.49
CA LEU A 168 -13.54 24.13 23.15
C LEU A 168 -14.49 23.24 22.37
N LYS A 169 -15.65 22.93 22.96
CA LYS A 169 -16.74 22.26 22.26
C LYS A 169 -17.34 23.24 21.25
N ILE A 170 -17.06 23.02 19.98
CA ILE A 170 -17.73 23.73 18.89
C ILE A 170 -19.11 23.10 18.74
N ASP A 171 -20.17 23.87 19.02
CA ASP A 171 -21.53 23.45 18.76
C ASP A 171 -21.67 23.07 17.28
N LYS A 172 -22.37 21.96 17.02
CA LYS A 172 -22.60 21.48 15.65
C LYS A 172 -23.24 22.63 14.86
N PRO A 173 -22.59 23.16 13.81
CA PRO A 173 -23.21 24.20 13.01
C PRO A 173 -24.53 23.64 12.44
N GLN A 174 -25.61 24.41 12.54
CA GLN A 174 -26.83 24.05 11.85
C GLN A 174 -26.53 24.01 10.35
N ILE A 175 -26.50 22.80 9.79
CA ILE A 175 -26.35 22.61 8.35
C ILE A 175 -27.63 23.15 7.72
N THR A 176 -27.54 24.30 7.08
CA THR A 176 -28.65 24.84 6.31
C THR A 176 -28.77 23.99 5.04
N PRO A 177 -29.91 23.32 4.79
CA PRO A 177 -30.11 22.56 3.57
C PRO A 177 -29.95 23.48 2.37
N ILE A 178 -28.97 23.19 1.51
CA ILE A 178 -28.80 23.88 0.24
C ILE A 178 -29.62 23.10 -0.79
N ALA A 179 -30.41 23.79 -1.61
CA ALA A 179 -31.05 23.17 -2.76
C ALA A 179 -29.95 22.53 -3.63
N THR A 180 -30.05 21.23 -3.87
CA THR A 180 -29.00 20.47 -4.56
C THR A 180 -28.98 20.72 -6.06
N ASN A 181 -29.87 21.60 -6.57
CA ASN A 181 -30.05 21.95 -7.98
C ASN A 181 -29.88 20.72 -8.89
N ARG A 182 -30.50 19.60 -8.50
CA ARG A 182 -30.30 18.28 -9.14
C ARG A 182 -30.69 18.27 -10.61
N ASP A 183 -31.51 19.25 -11.01
CA ASP A 183 -32.01 19.43 -12.37
C ASP A 183 -31.35 20.62 -13.09
N GLU A 184 -30.41 21.33 -12.46
CA GLU A 184 -29.64 22.39 -13.12
C GLU A 184 -28.28 21.87 -13.59
N VAL A 185 -27.95 22.21 -14.83
CA VAL A 185 -26.65 21.90 -15.43
C VAL A 185 -25.99 23.23 -15.78
N SER A 186 -24.76 23.44 -15.33
CA SER A 186 -24.00 24.65 -15.68
C SER A 186 -23.68 24.63 -17.17
N ALA A 187 -23.53 25.82 -17.78
CA ALA A 187 -23.13 25.93 -19.18
C ALA A 187 -21.86 25.13 -19.50
N PHE A 188 -20.90 25.11 -18.57
CA PHE A 188 -19.66 24.34 -18.69
C PHE A 188 -19.90 22.82 -18.72
N VAL A 189 -20.74 22.30 -17.82
CA VAL A 189 -21.09 20.87 -17.82
C VAL A 189 -21.89 20.52 -19.08
N SER A 190 -22.82 21.37 -19.50
CA SER A 190 -23.58 21.19 -20.75
C SER A 190 -22.66 21.16 -21.98
N GLU A 191 -21.66 22.04 -22.04
CA GLU A 191 -20.66 22.03 -23.12
C GLU A 191 -19.89 20.70 -23.17
N ILE A 192 -19.42 20.23 -22.02
CA ILE A 192 -18.71 18.94 -21.91
C ILE A 192 -19.61 17.77 -22.30
N GLN A 193 -20.84 17.71 -21.77
CA GLN A 193 -21.80 16.63 -22.05
C GLN A 193 -22.18 16.55 -23.53
N ASN A 194 -22.27 17.70 -24.21
CA ASN A 194 -22.61 17.76 -25.64
C ASN A 194 -21.39 17.61 -26.55
N SER A 195 -20.18 17.51 -26.00
CA SER A 195 -18.97 17.32 -26.80
C SER A 195 -19.00 15.94 -27.49
N LYS A 196 -18.76 15.93 -28.80
CA LYS A 196 -18.64 14.68 -29.56
C LYS A 196 -17.19 14.23 -29.52
N ILE A 197 -16.93 13.13 -28.83
CA ILE A 197 -15.61 12.49 -28.80
C ILE A 197 -15.66 11.17 -29.57
N THR A 198 -14.59 10.85 -30.28
CA THR A 198 -14.37 9.50 -30.79
C THR A 198 -14.06 8.60 -29.59
N PRO A 199 -14.83 7.53 -29.33
CA PRO A 199 -14.55 6.63 -28.21
C PRO A 199 -13.14 6.06 -28.30
N ILE A 200 -12.45 5.97 -27.17
CA ILE A 200 -11.17 5.29 -27.08
C ILE A 200 -11.43 3.79 -27.22
N GLU A 201 -10.76 3.13 -28.15
CA GLU A 201 -10.84 1.67 -28.26
C GLU A 201 -10.11 0.99 -27.10
N PRO A 202 -10.71 -0.05 -26.48
CA PRO A 202 -10.07 -0.77 -25.39
C PRO A 202 -8.87 -1.56 -25.90
N LEU A 203 -7.89 -1.78 -25.02
CA LEU A 203 -6.77 -2.68 -25.27
C LEU A 203 -6.74 -3.77 -24.21
N PHE A 204 -6.93 -5.00 -24.65
CA PHE A 204 -6.87 -6.20 -23.81
C PHE A 204 -5.57 -6.95 -24.04
N LEU A 205 -5.03 -7.54 -22.97
CA LEU A 205 -3.77 -8.26 -23.05
C LEU A 205 -3.89 -9.56 -23.83
N ASP A 206 -2.88 -9.78 -24.65
CA ASP A 206 -2.54 -11.08 -25.23
C ASP A 206 -1.21 -11.51 -24.60
N PHE A 207 -1.26 -12.41 -23.62
CA PHE A 207 -0.08 -12.75 -22.82
C PHE A 207 1.06 -13.34 -23.68
N ASP A 208 0.74 -14.13 -24.71
CA ASP A 208 1.73 -14.76 -25.58
C ASP A 208 2.48 -13.74 -26.46
N LYS A 209 1.84 -12.62 -26.78
CA LYS A 209 2.46 -11.52 -27.52
C LYS A 209 3.16 -10.53 -26.60
N GLU A 210 2.58 -10.27 -25.44
CA GLU A 210 3.03 -9.18 -24.58
C GLU A 210 4.20 -9.56 -23.68
N MET A 211 4.37 -10.84 -23.35
CA MET A 211 5.45 -11.31 -22.49
C MET A 211 6.04 -12.63 -23.01
N LYS A 212 7.18 -13.04 -22.43
CA LYS A 212 7.78 -14.35 -22.69
C LYS A 212 7.99 -15.12 -21.40
N ILE A 213 8.01 -16.44 -21.50
CA ILE A 213 8.42 -17.32 -20.40
C ILE A 213 9.74 -17.97 -20.80
N LEU A 214 10.82 -17.53 -20.17
CA LEU A 214 12.17 -18.08 -20.35
C LEU A 214 12.47 -19.11 -19.25
N LYS A 215 13.63 -19.77 -19.35
CA LYS A 215 14.13 -20.70 -18.32
C LYS A 215 15.57 -20.32 -17.95
N ALA A 216 15.78 -19.96 -16.69
CA ALA A 216 17.10 -19.81 -16.11
C ALA A 216 17.63 -21.16 -15.60
N LYS A 217 18.83 -21.16 -15.01
CA LYS A 217 19.41 -22.35 -14.36
C LYS A 217 18.48 -22.95 -13.30
N SER A 218 18.69 -24.22 -13.01
CA SER A 218 17.82 -25.03 -12.13
C SER A 218 16.37 -25.13 -12.61
N ASN A 219 16.13 -24.90 -13.91
CA ASN A 219 14.82 -24.86 -14.57
C ASN A 219 13.87 -23.78 -14.01
N THR A 220 14.42 -22.71 -13.43
CA THR A 220 13.64 -21.61 -12.82
C THR A 220 12.90 -20.82 -13.93
N PRO A 221 11.56 -20.74 -13.91
CA PRO A 221 10.81 -19.96 -14.89
C PRO A 221 11.07 -18.46 -14.75
N VAL A 222 11.22 -17.75 -15.88
CA VAL A 222 11.38 -16.30 -15.92
C VAL A 222 10.26 -15.69 -16.75
N LEU A 223 9.36 -14.94 -16.11
CA LEU A 223 8.36 -14.11 -16.76
C LEU A 223 9.03 -12.81 -17.22
N TYR A 224 9.15 -12.61 -18.52
CA TYR A 224 9.97 -11.57 -19.13
C TYR A 224 9.13 -10.55 -19.91
N LYS A 225 9.33 -9.27 -19.62
CA LYS A 225 8.91 -8.13 -20.43
C LYS A 225 10.07 -7.15 -20.60
N GLN A 226 10.37 -6.74 -21.83
CA GLN A 226 11.40 -5.73 -22.04
C GLN A 226 10.85 -4.32 -21.77
N ASN A 227 11.61 -3.50 -21.04
CA ASN A 227 11.41 -2.05 -20.95
C ASN A 227 12.15 -1.37 -22.11
N VAL A 228 11.41 -0.82 -23.05
CA VAL A 228 11.95 -0.05 -24.18
C VAL A 228 11.74 1.47 -24.02
N THR A 229 11.23 1.90 -22.85
CA THR A 229 10.83 3.29 -22.61
C THR A 229 11.95 4.09 -21.96
N ASN A 230 12.68 3.50 -21.00
CA ASN A 230 13.76 4.15 -20.26
C ASN A 230 14.70 3.11 -19.63
N GLY A 231 15.64 3.58 -18.80
CA GLY A 231 16.67 2.77 -18.14
C GLY A 231 16.26 2.14 -16.81
N ILE A 232 14.97 2.03 -16.47
CA ILE A 232 14.52 1.38 -15.23
C ILE A 232 14.46 -0.14 -15.40
N PHE A 233 14.84 -0.88 -14.36
CA PHE A 233 14.54 -2.30 -14.23
C PHE A 233 13.82 -2.63 -12.92
N SER A 234 13.09 -3.75 -12.94
CA SER A 234 12.47 -4.44 -11.81
C SER A 234 12.72 -5.95 -11.99
N LEU A 235 13.28 -6.58 -10.96
CA LEU A 235 13.57 -8.02 -10.87
C LEU A 235 12.95 -8.56 -9.58
N ILE A 236 12.04 -9.52 -9.69
CA ILE A 236 11.30 -10.05 -8.53
C ILE A 236 11.40 -11.55 -8.49
N TYR A 237 11.89 -12.11 -7.37
CA TYR A 237 11.74 -13.53 -7.08
C TYR A 237 10.43 -13.75 -6.35
N VAL A 238 9.59 -14.59 -6.93
CA VAL A 238 8.23 -14.86 -6.45
C VAL A 238 8.18 -16.30 -5.95
N PHE A 239 8.15 -16.43 -4.63
CA PHE A 239 8.02 -17.71 -3.95
C PHE A 239 6.56 -17.92 -3.57
N ASP A 240 5.92 -18.99 -4.01
CA ASP A 240 4.52 -19.34 -3.65
C ASP A 240 4.41 -19.91 -2.22
N MET A 241 5.21 -19.37 -1.31
CA MET A 241 5.18 -19.61 0.13
C MET A 241 5.20 -18.27 0.87
N GLY A 242 4.71 -18.26 2.11
CA GLY A 242 4.58 -17.05 2.92
C GLY A 242 4.47 -17.36 4.40
N THR A 243 3.96 -16.42 5.20
CA THR A 243 3.87 -16.60 6.66
C THR A 243 2.98 -17.78 7.07
N ASN A 244 2.05 -18.23 6.23
CA ASN A 244 1.26 -19.46 6.46
C ASN A 244 2.10 -20.74 6.45
N HIS A 245 3.29 -20.69 5.82
CA HIS A 245 4.23 -21.80 5.74
C HIS A 245 5.30 -21.69 6.82
N ASP A 246 5.75 -20.46 7.10
CA ASP A 246 6.67 -20.15 8.17
C ASP A 246 6.41 -18.75 8.72
N LYS A 247 5.80 -18.69 9.91
CA LYS A 247 5.40 -17.42 10.57
C LYS A 247 6.59 -16.51 10.91
N ALA A 248 7.82 -17.02 10.91
CA ALA A 248 9.02 -16.22 11.19
C ALA A 248 9.53 -15.46 9.96
N LEU A 249 9.08 -15.78 8.74
CA LEU A 249 9.58 -15.16 7.50
C LEU A 249 9.45 -13.64 7.50
N GLY A 250 8.32 -13.10 7.97
CA GLY A 250 8.12 -11.65 8.05
C GLY A 250 9.15 -10.98 8.95
N THR A 251 9.45 -11.59 10.09
CA THR A 251 10.48 -11.10 11.03
C THR A 251 11.88 -11.25 10.45
N ALA A 252 12.16 -12.35 9.74
CA ALA A 252 13.45 -12.58 9.09
C ALA A 252 13.80 -11.47 8.10
N PHE A 253 12.84 -11.08 7.24
CA PHE A 253 13.09 -10.02 6.24
C PHE A 253 13.08 -8.61 6.82
N ASN A 254 12.30 -8.35 7.87
CA ASN A 254 12.47 -7.11 8.64
C ASN A 254 13.87 -7.02 9.24
N TYR A 255 14.40 -8.14 9.75
CA TYR A 255 15.72 -8.21 10.34
C TYR A 255 16.83 -8.00 9.30
N LEU A 256 16.69 -8.55 8.08
CA LEU A 256 17.64 -8.40 6.97
C LEU A 256 18.06 -6.94 6.73
N THR A 257 17.15 -5.99 6.91
CA THR A 257 17.43 -4.55 6.72
C THR A 257 18.44 -3.95 7.70
N TYR A 258 18.75 -4.66 8.79
CA TYR A 258 19.74 -4.29 9.79
C TYR A 258 21.01 -5.13 9.72
N LEU A 259 21.13 -6.03 8.73
CA LEU A 259 22.23 -6.96 8.62
C LEU A 259 23.28 -6.51 7.61
N GLY A 260 24.52 -6.92 7.89
CA GLY A 260 25.65 -6.86 7.01
C GLY A 260 26.01 -8.24 6.47
N THR A 261 27.08 -8.30 5.70
CA THR A 261 27.75 -9.54 5.31
C THR A 261 29.05 -9.69 6.10
N SER A 262 29.76 -10.81 5.93
CA SER A 262 31.12 -10.94 6.48
C SER A 262 32.11 -9.90 5.92
N LYS A 263 31.74 -9.22 4.82
CA LYS A 263 32.60 -8.25 4.12
C LYS A 263 32.15 -6.80 4.29
N LYS A 264 30.87 -6.57 4.53
CA LYS A 264 30.27 -5.22 4.56
C LYS A 264 29.35 -5.06 5.76
N SER A 265 29.51 -3.95 6.46
CA SER A 265 28.56 -3.53 7.49
C SER A 265 27.18 -3.20 6.87
N PRO A 266 26.10 -3.22 7.67
CA PRO A 266 24.78 -2.83 7.19
C PRO A 266 24.75 -1.42 6.55
N ALA A 267 25.46 -0.47 7.16
CA ALA A 267 25.56 0.91 6.66
C ALA A 267 26.26 0.98 5.29
N GLN A 268 27.31 0.18 5.08
CA GLN A 268 27.99 0.08 3.78
C GLN A 268 27.07 -0.51 2.71
N ILE A 269 26.31 -1.56 3.04
CA ILE A 269 25.35 -2.17 2.09
C ILE A 269 24.29 -1.16 1.66
N LYS A 270 23.67 -0.43 2.60
CA LYS A 270 22.70 0.63 2.28
C LYS A 270 23.31 1.73 1.42
N THR A 271 24.52 2.16 1.76
CA THR A 271 25.26 3.19 0.99
C THR A 271 25.56 2.71 -0.43
N GLU A 272 25.99 1.46 -0.61
CA GLU A 272 26.28 0.90 -1.93
C GLU A 272 25.03 0.81 -2.80
N PHE A 273 23.90 0.33 -2.27
CA PHE A 273 22.62 0.34 -3.01
C PHE A 273 22.19 1.75 -3.42
N TYR A 274 22.26 2.71 -2.48
CA TYR A 274 21.93 4.10 -2.77
C TYR A 274 22.82 4.69 -3.86
N ASN A 275 24.14 4.43 -3.81
CA ASN A 275 25.09 4.87 -4.83
C ASN A 275 24.81 4.29 -6.22
N LEU A 276 24.29 3.07 -6.28
CA LEU A 276 23.87 2.42 -7.52
C LEU A 276 22.51 2.95 -8.04
N ALA A 277 21.82 3.79 -7.27
CA ALA A 277 20.41 4.13 -7.48
C ALA A 277 19.57 2.86 -7.69
N CYS A 278 19.78 1.90 -6.81
CA CYS A 278 19.04 0.65 -6.75
C CYS A 278 18.57 0.40 -5.32
N SER A 279 17.47 -0.31 -5.19
CA SER A 279 16.93 -0.71 -3.89
C SER A 279 16.37 -2.12 -3.96
N PHE A 280 16.35 -2.79 -2.82
CA PHE A 280 15.64 -4.04 -2.66
C PHE A 280 14.54 -3.91 -1.62
N ASN A 281 13.48 -4.67 -1.78
CA ASN A 281 12.39 -4.80 -0.83
C ASN A 281 11.94 -6.25 -0.77
N VAL A 282 11.48 -6.69 0.40
CA VAL A 282 10.86 -8.01 0.53
C VAL A 282 9.46 -7.84 1.09
N PHE A 283 8.47 -8.39 0.39
CA PHE A 283 7.06 -8.34 0.79
C PHE A 283 6.60 -9.75 1.19
N PRO A 284 6.67 -10.10 2.48
CA PRO A 284 6.20 -11.37 2.99
C PRO A 284 4.67 -11.35 3.12
N GLY A 285 3.98 -11.89 2.13
CA GLY A 285 2.55 -12.17 2.23
C GLY A 285 2.26 -13.45 3.00
N THR A 286 0.98 -13.73 3.22
CA THR A 286 0.52 -14.96 3.90
C THR A 286 0.86 -16.21 3.09
N GLU A 287 0.73 -16.15 1.77
CA GLU A 287 0.93 -17.29 0.87
C GLU A 287 1.98 -17.08 -0.21
N ARG A 288 2.57 -15.88 -0.30
CA ARG A 288 3.57 -15.56 -1.33
C ARG A 288 4.55 -14.53 -0.79
N VAL A 289 5.84 -14.75 -1.03
CA VAL A 289 6.93 -13.80 -0.73
C VAL A 289 7.44 -13.24 -2.04
N TYR A 290 7.57 -11.92 -2.09
CA TYR A 290 8.15 -11.20 -3.21
C TYR A 290 9.47 -10.59 -2.78
N VAL A 291 10.56 -11.04 -3.37
CA VAL A 291 11.91 -10.53 -3.14
C VAL A 291 12.29 -9.68 -4.35
N MET A 292 12.21 -8.36 -4.20
CA MET A 292 12.29 -7.38 -5.28
C MET A 292 13.62 -6.63 -5.26
N LEU A 293 14.20 -6.43 -6.44
CA LEU A 293 15.35 -5.56 -6.71
C LEU A 293 15.00 -4.67 -7.90
N GLU A 294 15.14 -3.37 -7.75
CA GLU A 294 14.77 -2.38 -8.78
C GLU A 294 15.74 -1.20 -8.79
N GLY A 295 15.74 -0.43 -9.89
CA GLY A 295 16.58 0.77 -10.00
C GLY A 295 17.03 1.08 -11.42
N LEU A 296 18.20 1.71 -11.53
CA LEU A 296 18.84 1.99 -12.83
C LEU A 296 19.51 0.74 -13.41
N ALA A 297 19.10 0.35 -14.62
CA ALA A 297 19.51 -0.90 -15.25
C ALA A 297 21.01 -0.98 -15.58
N GLU A 298 21.66 0.16 -15.81
CA GLU A 298 23.12 0.24 -15.97
C GLU A 298 23.90 -0.28 -14.74
N ASN A 299 23.24 -0.30 -13.57
CA ASN A 299 23.81 -0.79 -12.32
C ASN A 299 23.25 -2.14 -11.88
N MET A 300 22.37 -2.77 -12.67
CA MET A 300 21.66 -3.99 -12.28
C MET A 300 22.59 -5.15 -11.93
N ASP A 301 23.63 -5.42 -12.74
CA ASP A 301 24.55 -6.54 -12.49
C ASP A 301 25.27 -6.37 -11.13
N LYS A 302 25.68 -5.15 -10.80
CA LYS A 302 26.32 -4.83 -9.51
C LYS A 302 25.34 -4.94 -8.34
N ALA A 303 24.14 -4.38 -8.51
CA ALA A 303 23.10 -4.42 -7.50
C ALA A 303 22.64 -5.85 -7.21
N LEU A 304 22.50 -6.68 -8.24
CA LEU A 304 22.16 -8.09 -8.09
C LEU A 304 23.28 -8.87 -7.39
N GLY A 305 24.55 -8.62 -7.75
CA GLY A 305 25.68 -9.22 -7.06
C GLY A 305 25.72 -8.89 -5.56
N LEU A 306 25.52 -7.61 -5.21
CA LEU A 306 25.43 -7.17 -3.81
C LEU A 306 24.24 -7.80 -3.08
N PHE A 307 23.09 -7.88 -3.75
CA PHE A 307 21.88 -8.45 -3.16
C PHE A 307 22.03 -9.95 -2.89
N GLU A 308 22.60 -10.69 -3.84
CA GLU A 308 22.86 -12.12 -3.70
C GLU A 308 23.93 -12.41 -2.63
N GLU A 309 24.92 -11.52 -2.45
CA GLU A 309 25.86 -11.56 -1.32
C GLU A 309 25.11 -11.41 0.01
N LEU A 310 24.21 -10.42 0.12
CA LEU A 310 23.43 -10.16 1.32
C LEU A 310 22.47 -11.30 1.66
N LEU A 311 21.85 -11.96 0.67
CA LEU A 311 20.97 -13.11 0.91
C LEU A 311 21.75 -14.37 1.30
N ALA A 312 22.93 -14.58 0.74
CA ALA A 312 23.75 -15.76 0.99
C ALA A 312 24.56 -15.68 2.30
N ASP A 313 24.94 -14.47 2.73
CA ASP A 313 25.81 -14.25 3.87
C ASP A 313 25.32 -13.22 4.91
N PRO A 314 24.03 -13.18 5.29
CA PRO A 314 23.59 -12.29 6.35
C PRO A 314 24.24 -12.69 7.68
N GLN A 315 24.94 -11.74 8.31
CA GLN A 315 25.61 -11.92 9.60
C GLN A 315 24.67 -11.58 10.76
N VAL A 316 24.71 -12.38 11.83
CA VAL A 316 23.88 -12.14 13.01
C VAL A 316 24.31 -10.86 13.74
N ASN A 317 23.35 -9.99 14.01
CA ASN A 317 23.48 -8.83 14.89
C ASN A 317 22.46 -8.92 16.04
N LYS A 318 22.90 -9.46 17.19
CA LYS A 318 22.03 -9.68 18.36
C LYS A 318 21.40 -8.40 18.89
N GLU A 319 22.14 -7.30 18.92
CA GLU A 319 21.63 -6.01 19.39
C GLU A 319 20.52 -5.49 18.48
N ALA A 320 20.73 -5.53 17.17
CA ALA A 320 19.72 -5.15 16.20
C ALA A 320 18.45 -6.01 16.30
N PHE A 321 18.61 -7.32 16.56
CA PHE A 321 17.48 -8.21 16.80
C PHE A 321 16.70 -7.85 18.07
N THR A 322 17.39 -7.61 19.19
CA THR A 322 16.75 -7.18 20.45
C THR A 322 15.97 -5.88 20.28
N ASN A 323 16.55 -4.90 19.57
CA ASN A 323 15.87 -3.65 19.26
C ASN A 323 14.66 -3.88 18.35
N LEU A 324 14.80 -4.69 17.29
CA LEU A 324 13.70 -5.04 16.39
C LEU A 324 12.55 -5.72 17.12
N SER A 325 12.83 -6.68 18.01
CA SER A 325 11.80 -7.34 18.83
C SER A 325 11.08 -6.33 19.73
N THR A 326 11.82 -5.38 20.32
CA THR A 326 11.23 -4.29 21.12
C THR A 326 10.33 -3.39 20.27
N ASP A 327 10.77 -3.02 19.07
CA ASP A 327 10.01 -2.17 18.15
C ASP A 327 8.76 -2.88 17.60
N ILE A 328 8.83 -4.20 17.37
CA ILE A 328 7.66 -5.02 17.02
C ILE A 328 6.64 -4.97 18.16
N LEU A 329 7.04 -5.24 19.40
CA LEU A 329 6.14 -5.23 20.56
C LEU A 329 5.55 -3.84 20.82
N LYS A 330 6.33 -2.78 20.61
CA LYS A 330 5.82 -1.41 20.70
C LYS A 330 4.78 -1.13 19.61
N ARG A 331 5.06 -1.44 18.34
CA ARG A 331 4.09 -1.26 17.24
C ARG A 331 2.80 -2.04 17.48
N ARG A 332 2.91 -3.23 18.06
CA ARG A 332 1.77 -4.06 18.49
C ARG A 332 0.92 -3.37 19.55
N ALA A 333 1.54 -2.76 20.56
CA ALA A 333 0.85 -1.95 21.56
C ALA A 333 0.23 -0.69 20.95
N ASP A 334 0.96 0.03 20.10
CA ASP A 334 0.47 1.24 19.43
C ASP A 334 -0.74 0.93 18.50
N ALA A 335 -0.73 -0.24 17.83
CA ALA A 335 -1.83 -0.67 16.96
C ALA A 335 -3.14 -0.92 17.73
N LYS A 336 -3.06 -1.38 18.98
CA LYS A 336 -4.21 -1.52 19.89
C LYS A 336 -4.87 -0.17 20.20
N LEU A 337 -4.13 0.93 20.13
CA LEU A 337 -4.66 2.28 20.33
C LEU A 337 -5.28 2.89 19.06
N ASN A 338 -5.12 2.26 17.88
CA ASN A 338 -5.60 2.79 16.62
C ASN A 338 -6.96 2.18 16.21
N GLN A 339 -7.99 3.00 16.03
CA GLN A 339 -9.34 2.55 15.66
C GLN A 339 -9.36 1.75 14.35
N GLY A 340 -8.63 2.23 13.33
CA GLY A 340 -8.55 1.56 12.04
C GLY A 340 -7.87 0.19 12.11
N SER A 341 -6.80 0.07 12.91
CA SER A 341 -6.12 -1.21 13.15
C SER A 341 -7.02 -2.22 13.87
N ASN A 342 -7.75 -1.79 14.91
CA ASN A 342 -8.71 -2.67 15.61
C ASN A 342 -9.82 -3.14 14.67
N PHE A 343 -10.36 -2.25 13.84
CA PHE A 343 -11.42 -2.62 12.89
C PHE A 343 -10.91 -3.56 11.80
N ASN A 344 -9.66 -3.39 11.35
CA ASN A 344 -9.03 -4.33 10.42
C ASN A 344 -8.89 -5.72 11.05
N LYS A 345 -8.44 -5.83 12.31
CA LYS A 345 -8.38 -7.11 13.03
C LYS A 345 -9.75 -7.75 13.20
N LEU A 346 -10.76 -6.96 13.59
CA LEU A 346 -12.16 -7.44 13.69
C LEU A 346 -12.69 -7.93 12.33
N THR A 347 -12.35 -7.25 11.24
CA THR A 347 -12.66 -7.69 9.88
C THR A 347 -12.02 -9.04 9.57
N GLN A 348 -10.73 -9.24 9.88
CA GLN A 348 -10.07 -10.53 9.67
C GLN A 348 -10.70 -11.64 10.52
N TYR A 349 -11.05 -11.34 11.77
CA TYR A 349 -11.77 -12.30 12.63
C TYR A 349 -13.15 -12.65 12.05
N ALA A 350 -13.88 -11.70 11.46
CA ALA A 350 -15.16 -11.97 10.81
C ALA A 350 -15.05 -12.84 9.54
N ILE A 351 -13.88 -12.83 8.86
CA ILE A 351 -13.62 -13.61 7.65
C ILE A 351 -13.08 -15.01 7.98
N TRP A 352 -12.10 -15.08 8.88
CA TRP A 352 -11.32 -16.30 9.18
C TRP A 352 -11.70 -16.98 10.49
N GLY A 353 -12.42 -16.28 11.37
CA GLY A 353 -12.64 -16.72 12.75
C GLY A 353 -11.37 -16.57 13.62
N PRO A 354 -11.31 -17.30 14.75
CA PRO A 354 -10.19 -17.18 15.70
C PRO A 354 -8.85 -17.71 15.17
N ASP A 355 -8.82 -18.67 14.24
CA ASP A 355 -7.59 -19.15 13.59
C ASP A 355 -7.41 -18.44 12.24
N SER A 356 -6.67 -17.32 12.26
CA SER A 356 -6.52 -16.42 11.11
C SER A 356 -5.06 -16.34 10.63
N PRO A 357 -4.80 -16.25 9.30
CA PRO A 357 -3.48 -15.96 8.75
C PRO A 357 -2.83 -14.71 9.38
N ASP A 358 -3.67 -13.73 9.72
CA ASP A 358 -3.25 -12.43 10.25
C ASP A 358 -2.72 -12.50 11.70
N ASN A 359 -3.06 -13.57 12.42
CA ASN A 359 -2.55 -13.85 13.77
C ASN A 359 -1.43 -14.91 13.77
N ASN A 360 -1.04 -15.41 12.59
CA ASN A 360 0.06 -16.36 12.45
C ASN A 360 1.42 -15.64 12.48
N ILE A 361 1.75 -15.12 13.65
CA ILE A 361 2.95 -14.32 13.91
C ILE A 361 3.73 -14.90 15.10
N LEU A 362 4.99 -14.50 15.26
CA LEU A 362 5.76 -14.84 16.46
C LEU A 362 5.13 -14.19 17.70
N SER A 363 4.92 -14.97 18.75
CA SER A 363 4.47 -14.47 20.06
C SER A 363 5.56 -13.63 20.74
N GLU A 364 5.21 -12.91 21.79
CA GLU A 364 6.20 -12.18 22.59
C GLU A 364 7.28 -13.10 23.18
N ALA A 365 6.87 -14.28 23.68
CA ALA A 365 7.79 -15.26 24.21
C ALA A 365 8.77 -15.75 23.14
N GLU A 366 8.26 -16.09 21.95
CA GLU A 366 9.08 -16.51 20.82
C GLU A 366 10.06 -15.42 20.37
N LEU A 367 9.62 -14.15 20.27
CA LEU A 367 10.49 -13.03 19.92
C LEU A 367 11.61 -12.80 20.94
N LYS A 368 11.34 -13.02 22.23
CA LYS A 368 12.31 -12.81 23.31
C LYS A 368 13.29 -13.97 23.47
N SER A 369 12.89 -15.20 23.18
CA SER A 369 13.73 -16.39 23.38
C SER A 369 14.42 -16.88 22.10
N MET A 370 14.05 -16.39 20.92
CA MET A 370 14.58 -16.84 19.64
C MET A 370 16.08 -16.56 19.49
N ASP A 371 16.81 -17.54 18.95
CA ASP A 371 18.17 -17.31 18.44
C ASP A 371 18.08 -16.61 17.07
N PRO A 372 18.62 -15.38 16.90
CA PRO A 372 18.59 -14.67 15.62
C PRO A 372 19.31 -15.42 14.48
N GLN A 373 20.14 -16.43 14.78
CA GLN A 373 20.72 -17.32 13.76
C GLN A 373 19.63 -18.09 12.99
N GLU A 374 18.48 -18.36 13.59
CA GLU A 374 17.37 -19.03 12.93
C GLU A 374 16.77 -18.18 11.80
N LEU A 375 16.75 -16.85 11.97
CA LEU A 375 16.24 -15.90 10.99
C LEU A 375 17.22 -15.75 9.82
N THR A 376 18.52 -15.61 10.09
CA THR A 376 19.54 -15.55 9.02
C THR A 376 19.58 -16.85 8.22
N THR A 377 19.37 -18.00 8.87
CA THR A 377 19.27 -19.31 8.20
C THR A 377 18.06 -19.38 7.27
N ARG A 378 16.90 -18.82 7.66
CA ARG A 378 15.71 -18.74 6.81
C ARG A 378 15.94 -17.92 5.55
N ILE A 379 16.59 -16.76 5.69
CA ILE A 379 16.94 -15.89 4.57
C ILE A 379 17.84 -16.64 3.58
N LYS A 380 18.91 -17.27 4.07
CA LYS A 380 19.85 -18.08 3.25
C LYS A 380 19.15 -19.21 2.51
N ASN A 381 18.19 -19.86 3.16
CA ASN A 381 17.52 -21.04 2.61
C ASN A 381 16.40 -20.72 1.62
N LEU A 382 15.90 -19.48 1.56
CA LEU A 382 14.73 -19.14 0.73
C LEU A 382 14.97 -19.46 -0.75
N ASN A 383 16.13 -19.10 -1.30
CA ASN A 383 16.50 -19.39 -2.69
C ASN A 383 16.63 -20.90 -2.99
N GLY A 384 16.60 -21.75 -1.96
CA GLY A 384 16.58 -23.21 -2.13
C GLY A 384 15.21 -23.77 -2.53
N PHE A 385 14.14 -22.98 -2.47
CA PHE A 385 12.79 -23.40 -2.85
C PHE A 385 12.44 -23.06 -4.30
N GLU A 386 11.51 -23.83 -4.87
CA GLU A 386 10.90 -23.54 -6.17
C GLU A 386 10.27 -22.15 -6.17
N HIS A 387 10.60 -21.37 -7.19
CA HIS A 387 10.11 -20.02 -7.37
C HIS A 387 10.15 -19.65 -8.84
N ARG A 388 9.58 -18.49 -9.16
CA ARG A 388 9.63 -17.88 -10.49
C ARG A 388 10.26 -16.50 -10.40
N ILE A 389 10.88 -16.06 -11.49
CA ILE A 389 11.48 -14.73 -11.59
C ILE A 389 10.60 -13.87 -12.50
N MET A 390 10.26 -12.66 -12.09
CA MET A 390 9.67 -11.64 -12.96
C MET A 390 10.74 -10.63 -13.31
N TYR A 391 10.83 -10.26 -14.59
CA TYR A 391 11.74 -9.23 -15.07
C TYR A 391 11.02 -8.24 -15.97
N TYR A 392 11.09 -6.96 -15.60
CA TYR A 392 10.78 -5.82 -16.45
C TYR A 392 11.98 -4.89 -16.52
N GLY A 393 12.66 -4.78 -17.66
CA GLY A 393 13.83 -3.91 -17.79
C GLY A 393 14.46 -3.94 -19.18
N PRO A 394 15.49 -3.12 -19.45
CA PRO A 394 15.99 -2.92 -20.81
C PRO A 394 16.84 -4.07 -21.34
N TYR A 395 17.30 -4.99 -20.49
CA TYR A 395 18.08 -6.14 -20.96
C TYR A 395 17.25 -7.00 -21.90
N ASN A 396 17.87 -7.44 -22.99
CA ASN A 396 17.31 -8.48 -23.83
C ASN A 396 17.39 -9.85 -23.14
N GLU A 397 16.69 -10.84 -23.70
CA GLU A 397 16.58 -12.20 -23.15
C GLU A 397 17.95 -12.85 -22.90
N GLN A 398 18.88 -12.73 -23.83
CA GLN A 398 20.20 -13.36 -23.74
C GLN A 398 21.04 -12.74 -22.62
N LYS A 399 21.08 -11.41 -22.54
CA LYS A 399 21.80 -10.68 -21.48
C LYS A 399 21.19 -10.98 -20.11
N LEU A 400 19.86 -10.98 -19.98
CA LEU A 400 19.17 -11.32 -18.74
C LEU A 400 19.50 -12.74 -18.28
N LEU A 401 19.35 -13.73 -19.15
CA LEU A 401 19.64 -15.13 -18.80
C LEU A 401 21.11 -15.33 -18.42
N SER A 402 22.05 -14.67 -19.12
CA SER A 402 23.47 -14.70 -18.75
C SER A 402 23.70 -14.11 -17.36
N THR A 403 23.13 -12.94 -17.06
CA THR A 403 23.23 -12.30 -15.74
C THR A 403 22.62 -13.18 -14.64
N LEU A 404 21.41 -13.72 -14.83
CA LEU A 404 20.75 -14.60 -13.84
C LEU A 404 21.52 -15.90 -13.62
N ASN A 405 22.00 -16.54 -14.69
CA ASN A 405 22.77 -17.78 -14.57
C ASN A 405 24.10 -17.57 -13.85
N ALA A 406 24.72 -16.40 -14.02
CA ALA A 406 25.96 -16.04 -13.33
C ALA A 406 25.73 -15.68 -11.85
N LEU A 407 24.74 -14.85 -11.54
CA LEU A 407 24.64 -14.18 -10.23
C LEU A 407 23.59 -14.76 -9.29
N HIS A 408 22.48 -15.31 -9.79
CA HIS A 408 21.41 -15.77 -8.92
C HIS A 408 21.80 -17.05 -8.17
N ASN A 409 21.90 -17.02 -6.84
CA ASN A 409 22.44 -18.14 -6.08
C ASN A 409 21.35 -19.16 -5.72
N VAL A 410 21.29 -20.25 -6.49
CA VAL A 410 20.36 -21.37 -6.30
C VAL A 410 21.08 -22.72 -6.37
N PRO A 411 20.62 -23.74 -5.64
CA PRO A 411 21.11 -25.11 -5.83
C PRO A 411 20.71 -25.66 -7.21
N ALA A 412 21.42 -26.67 -7.68
CA ALA A 412 21.14 -27.32 -8.98
C ALA A 412 19.71 -27.89 -9.08
N LYS A 413 19.14 -28.28 -7.94
CA LYS A 413 17.75 -28.72 -7.80
C LYS A 413 17.07 -27.95 -6.67
N LEU A 414 15.97 -27.29 -7.00
CA LEU A 414 15.13 -26.57 -6.04
C LEU A 414 14.25 -27.56 -5.25
N LYS A 415 13.94 -27.22 -4.01
CA LYS A 415 12.98 -27.95 -3.16
C LYS A 415 11.56 -27.49 -3.50
N PRO A 416 10.57 -28.39 -3.57
CA PRO A 416 9.20 -27.97 -3.71
C PRO A 416 8.78 -27.08 -2.54
N VAL A 417 7.90 -26.13 -2.81
CA VAL A 417 7.25 -25.34 -1.76
C VAL A 417 6.40 -26.28 -0.88
N PRO A 418 6.48 -26.21 0.46
CA PRO A 418 5.62 -27.01 1.33
C PRO A 418 4.14 -26.69 1.07
N GLU A 419 3.26 -27.69 1.06
CA GLU A 419 1.82 -27.43 0.99
C GLU A 419 1.25 -27.04 2.36
N THR A 420 0.24 -26.16 2.40
CA THR A 420 -0.48 -25.80 3.62
C THR A 420 -1.95 -25.46 3.33
N ASP A 421 -2.87 -26.03 4.13
CA ASP A 421 -4.31 -25.76 4.09
C ASP A 421 -4.86 -25.25 5.43
N ARG A 422 -3.97 -24.84 6.35
CA ARG A 422 -4.29 -24.54 7.75
C ARG A 422 -5.44 -23.55 7.91
N PHE A 423 -5.40 -22.43 7.20
CA PHE A 423 -6.36 -21.34 7.37
C PHE A 423 -7.51 -21.43 6.38
N LYS A 424 -8.74 -21.37 6.91
CA LYS A 424 -9.98 -21.48 6.12
C LYS A 424 -10.89 -20.31 6.46
N GLN A 425 -11.51 -19.72 5.44
CA GLN A 425 -12.55 -18.71 5.67
C GLN A 425 -13.80 -19.39 6.23
N VAL A 426 -14.46 -18.73 7.17
CA VAL A 426 -15.64 -19.27 7.84
C VAL A 426 -16.86 -19.03 6.95
N GLU A 427 -17.61 -20.10 6.64
CA GLU A 427 -18.92 -19.97 6.00
C GLU A 427 -19.91 -19.31 6.95
N THR A 428 -20.68 -18.37 6.41
CA THR A 428 -21.73 -17.67 7.15
C THR A 428 -23.03 -18.45 7.01
N LYS A 429 -23.32 -19.30 7.99
CA LYS A 429 -24.53 -20.17 7.96
C LYS A 429 -25.73 -19.51 8.61
N GLU A 430 -25.49 -18.62 9.56
CA GLU A 430 -26.51 -17.91 10.32
C GLU A 430 -26.07 -16.47 10.56
N ASN A 431 -27.03 -15.63 10.93
CA ASN A 431 -26.73 -14.26 11.35
C ASN A 431 -26.15 -14.26 12.77
N LYS A 432 -25.07 -13.51 12.97
CA LYS A 432 -24.48 -13.27 14.29
C LYS A 432 -23.83 -11.90 14.34
N VAL A 433 -23.65 -11.37 15.55
CA VAL A 433 -23.04 -10.08 15.79
C VAL A 433 -21.73 -10.27 16.55
N LEU A 434 -20.64 -9.71 16.04
CA LEU A 434 -19.37 -9.58 16.74
C LEU A 434 -19.26 -8.13 17.24
N LEU A 435 -19.11 -7.93 18.54
CA LEU A 435 -18.88 -6.62 19.14
C LEU A 435 -17.48 -6.57 19.73
N ALA A 436 -16.67 -5.61 19.31
CA ALA A 436 -15.39 -5.29 19.94
C ALA A 436 -15.43 -3.88 20.54
N GLU A 437 -15.02 -3.78 21.80
CA GLU A 437 -15.00 -2.53 22.55
C GLU A 437 -13.92 -1.58 22.01
N TYR A 438 -14.28 -0.33 21.76
CA TYR A 438 -13.33 0.74 21.47
C TYR A 438 -13.92 2.11 21.82
N ASP A 439 -13.18 2.90 22.59
CA ASP A 439 -13.61 4.23 23.05
C ASP A 439 -13.53 5.25 21.89
N ALA A 440 -14.62 5.37 21.13
CA ALA A 440 -14.77 6.33 20.04
C ALA A 440 -16.19 6.91 19.99
N LYS A 441 -16.29 8.16 19.52
CA LYS A 441 -17.55 8.89 19.31
C LYS A 441 -18.36 8.39 18.10
N GLN A 442 -17.76 7.53 17.28
CA GLN A 442 -18.38 6.92 16.10
C GLN A 442 -18.02 5.44 16.07
N ILE A 443 -18.96 4.61 15.62
CA ILE A 443 -18.72 3.20 15.37
C ILE A 443 -18.20 2.96 13.96
N TYR A 444 -17.37 1.93 13.83
CA TYR A 444 -17.13 1.28 12.55
C TYR A 444 -17.93 -0.01 12.50
N LEU A 445 -18.70 -0.19 11.43
CA LEU A 445 -19.60 -1.30 11.26
C LEU A 445 -19.34 -1.94 9.90
N GLY A 446 -19.23 -3.26 9.88
CA GLY A 446 -19.20 -4.02 8.65
C GLY A 446 -20.05 -5.28 8.72
N MET A 447 -20.35 -5.84 7.56
CA MET A 447 -21.01 -7.13 7.41
C MET A 447 -20.14 -8.00 6.50
N ASN A 448 -20.02 -9.28 6.83
CA ASN A 448 -19.35 -10.28 5.99
C ASN A 448 -20.30 -11.46 5.76
N SER A 449 -20.41 -11.90 4.52
CA SER A 449 -21.14 -13.10 4.16
C SER A 449 -20.34 -13.94 3.18
N ASN A 450 -20.04 -15.16 3.59
CA ASN A 450 -19.42 -16.20 2.78
C ASN A 450 -20.40 -17.37 2.66
N ASP A 451 -20.91 -17.64 1.47
CA ASP A 451 -21.87 -18.72 1.18
C ASP A 451 -21.22 -19.93 0.50
N GLY A 452 -19.88 -20.02 0.52
CA GLY A 452 -19.12 -21.17 0.04
C GLY A 452 -18.95 -21.27 -1.48
N ARG A 453 -19.59 -20.39 -2.26
CA ARG A 453 -19.46 -20.39 -3.74
C ARG A 453 -18.06 -19.96 -4.16
N LEU A 454 -17.38 -20.81 -4.92
CA LEU A 454 -16.04 -20.56 -5.45
C LEU A 454 -16.09 -19.79 -6.78
N PHE A 455 -14.91 -19.34 -7.24
CA PHE A 455 -14.74 -18.59 -8.48
C PHE A 455 -15.46 -19.22 -9.68
N ASP A 456 -16.28 -18.44 -10.38
CA ASP A 456 -16.90 -18.80 -11.66
C ASP A 456 -16.71 -17.65 -12.66
N PRO A 457 -15.90 -17.83 -13.72
CA PRO A 457 -15.66 -16.78 -14.70
C PRO A 457 -16.95 -16.31 -15.40
N LYS A 458 -18.00 -17.14 -15.46
CA LYS A 458 -19.24 -16.81 -16.18
C LYS A 458 -20.00 -15.66 -15.56
N ILE A 459 -19.86 -15.45 -14.25
CA ILE A 459 -20.60 -14.42 -13.52
C ILE A 459 -19.86 -13.08 -13.45
N GLU A 460 -18.57 -13.04 -13.79
CA GLU A 460 -17.70 -11.89 -13.50
C GLU A 460 -18.18 -10.60 -14.17
N ALA A 461 -18.68 -10.67 -15.41
CA ALA A 461 -19.24 -9.50 -16.09
C ALA A 461 -20.46 -8.91 -15.36
N THR A 462 -21.38 -9.77 -14.92
CA THR A 462 -22.60 -9.35 -14.21
C THR A 462 -22.26 -8.88 -12.80
N ARG A 463 -21.32 -9.55 -12.12
CA ARG A 463 -20.83 -9.17 -10.79
C ARG A 463 -20.18 -7.79 -10.79
N GLU A 464 -19.31 -7.51 -11.76
CA GLU A 464 -18.65 -6.20 -11.89
C GLU A 464 -19.66 -5.08 -12.16
N LEU A 465 -20.63 -5.30 -13.06
CA LEU A 465 -21.69 -4.31 -13.32
C LEU A 465 -22.63 -4.14 -12.12
N TYR A 466 -22.97 -5.22 -11.41
CA TYR A 466 -23.71 -5.16 -10.15
C TYR A 466 -22.96 -4.32 -9.11
N ASN A 467 -21.66 -4.56 -8.92
CA ASN A 467 -20.86 -3.80 -7.96
C ASN A 467 -20.78 -2.31 -8.34
N GLU A 468 -20.62 -1.99 -9.63
CA GLU A 468 -20.63 -0.60 -10.10
C GLU A 468 -21.96 0.11 -9.82
N TYR A 469 -23.07 -0.58 -10.07
CA TYR A 469 -24.42 -0.09 -9.80
C TYR A 469 -24.73 0.05 -8.29
N PHE A 470 -24.36 -0.96 -7.51
CA PHE A 470 -24.80 -1.09 -6.13
C PHE A 470 -23.89 -0.36 -5.14
N GLY A 471 -22.56 -0.51 -5.23
CA GLY A 471 -21.63 0.00 -4.21
C GLY A 471 -20.43 0.79 -4.70
N GLY A 472 -20.12 0.81 -6.00
CA GLY A 472 -18.82 1.19 -6.56
C GLY A 472 -18.49 2.66 -6.72
N SER A 473 -19.44 3.58 -6.50
CA SER A 473 -19.20 5.01 -6.70
C SER A 473 -20.15 5.87 -5.89
N MET A 474 -19.96 7.19 -5.94
CA MET A 474 -20.91 8.16 -5.35
C MET A 474 -22.29 8.10 -6.01
N ASN A 475 -22.39 7.58 -7.23
CA ASN A 475 -23.67 7.39 -7.94
C ASN A 475 -24.33 6.05 -7.62
N ALA A 476 -23.66 5.18 -6.86
CA ALA A 476 -24.16 3.85 -6.56
C ALA A 476 -25.24 3.87 -5.49
N ILE A 477 -26.12 2.86 -5.49
CA ILE A 477 -27.28 2.77 -4.61
C ILE A 477 -26.90 2.90 -3.12
N VAL A 478 -25.84 2.24 -2.68
CA VAL A 478 -25.39 2.32 -1.28
C VAL A 478 -25.03 3.75 -0.89
N PHE A 479 -24.33 4.49 -1.75
CA PHE A 479 -23.96 5.87 -1.43
C PHE A 479 -25.21 6.76 -1.35
N GLN A 480 -26.12 6.64 -2.33
CA GLN A 480 -27.36 7.40 -2.36
C GLN A 480 -28.25 7.12 -1.15
N GLU A 481 -28.43 5.85 -0.79
CA GLU A 481 -29.33 5.44 0.29
C GLU A 481 -28.74 5.72 1.67
N MET A 482 -27.45 5.45 1.88
CA MET A 482 -26.81 5.58 3.19
C MET A 482 -26.43 7.02 3.51
N ARG A 483 -25.91 7.77 2.52
CA ARG A 483 -25.44 9.14 2.73
C ARG A 483 -26.47 10.17 2.31
N GLU A 484 -26.90 10.18 1.06
CA GLU A 484 -27.71 11.30 0.53
C GLU A 484 -29.14 11.29 1.06
N ALA A 485 -29.77 10.11 1.18
CA ALA A 485 -31.15 10.00 1.64
C ALA A 485 -31.29 10.04 3.17
N ARG A 486 -30.32 9.48 3.91
CA ARG A 486 -30.45 9.23 5.37
C ARG A 486 -29.39 9.92 6.23
N GLY A 487 -28.34 10.50 5.62
CA GLY A 487 -27.29 11.21 6.36
C GLY A 487 -26.62 10.36 7.44
N LEU A 488 -26.47 9.06 7.20
CA LEU A 488 -25.96 8.10 8.19
C LEU A 488 -24.43 8.17 8.29
N ALA A 489 -23.74 8.35 7.16
CA ALA A 489 -22.29 8.34 7.12
C ALA A 489 -21.71 9.20 5.99
N TYR A 490 -20.44 9.59 6.15
CA TYR A 490 -19.66 10.19 5.07
C TYR A 490 -19.22 9.17 4.02
N SER A 491 -18.94 7.94 4.47
CA SER A 491 -18.49 6.81 3.64
C SER A 491 -19.27 5.55 3.98
N ALA A 492 -19.88 4.94 2.96
CA ALA A 492 -20.52 3.63 3.03
C ALA A 492 -20.27 2.87 1.73
N ASN A 493 -20.09 1.55 1.79
CA ASN A 493 -19.91 0.72 0.61
C ASN A 493 -20.39 -0.72 0.83
N ALA A 494 -20.68 -1.42 -0.27
CA ALA A 494 -21.05 -2.83 -0.26
C ALA A 494 -20.66 -3.51 -1.58
N TYR A 495 -19.99 -4.66 -1.52
CA TYR A 495 -19.48 -5.35 -2.70
C TYR A 495 -19.53 -6.86 -2.56
N LEU A 496 -19.87 -7.54 -3.67
CA LEU A 496 -19.57 -8.96 -3.83
C LEU A 496 -18.16 -9.10 -4.41
N SER A 497 -17.23 -9.48 -3.54
CA SER A 497 -15.79 -9.57 -3.85
C SER A 497 -15.46 -10.90 -4.52
N SER A 498 -14.78 -10.85 -5.68
CA SER A 498 -14.17 -12.03 -6.28
C SER A 498 -13.05 -12.58 -5.39
N PRO A 499 -12.89 -13.90 -5.30
CA PRO A 499 -11.71 -14.48 -4.67
C PRO A 499 -10.44 -14.13 -5.46
N SER A 500 -9.29 -14.19 -4.78
CA SER A 500 -7.96 -14.02 -5.38
C SER A 500 -7.35 -15.33 -5.90
N LYS A 501 -7.89 -16.48 -5.47
CA LYS A 501 -7.46 -17.83 -5.87
C LYS A 501 -8.66 -18.76 -5.94
N LEU A 502 -8.60 -19.80 -6.78
CA LEU A 502 -9.68 -20.78 -6.96
C LEU A 502 -10.21 -21.43 -5.67
N LYS A 503 -9.36 -21.58 -4.65
CA LYS A 503 -9.72 -22.20 -3.36
C LYS A 503 -10.54 -21.29 -2.44
N TYR A 504 -10.60 -19.99 -2.72
CA TYR A 504 -11.33 -19.04 -1.88
C TYR A 504 -12.72 -18.76 -2.45
N PRO A 505 -13.71 -18.50 -1.56
CA PRO A 505 -15.07 -18.20 -1.98
C PRO A 505 -15.25 -16.72 -2.35
N TYR A 506 -16.35 -16.43 -3.05
CA TYR A 506 -16.90 -15.09 -3.13
C TYR A 506 -17.37 -14.62 -1.74
N THR A 507 -17.14 -13.34 -1.41
CA THR A 507 -17.60 -12.76 -0.14
C THR A 507 -18.36 -11.47 -0.37
N MET A 508 -19.55 -11.36 0.20
CA MET A 508 -20.28 -10.10 0.27
C MET A 508 -19.79 -9.33 1.50
N ARG A 509 -19.31 -8.11 1.29
CA ARG A 509 -18.78 -7.27 2.36
C ARG A 509 -19.40 -5.88 2.34
N THR A 510 -19.65 -5.32 3.51
CA THR A 510 -20.09 -3.92 3.68
C THR A 510 -19.20 -3.18 4.67
N PHE A 511 -19.21 -1.86 4.59
CA PHE A 511 -18.60 -0.98 5.56
C PHE A 511 -19.38 0.33 5.69
N ILE A 512 -19.51 0.82 6.92
CA ILE A 512 -19.96 2.17 7.23
C ILE A 512 -19.29 2.68 8.52
N ALA A 513 -18.97 3.97 8.54
CA ALA A 513 -18.59 4.69 9.77
C ALA A 513 -19.73 5.66 10.13
N THR A 514 -20.37 5.46 11.28
CA THR A 514 -21.58 6.21 11.68
C THR A 514 -21.55 6.57 13.16
N GLN A 515 -22.39 7.53 13.56
CA GLN A 515 -22.58 7.89 14.97
C GLN A 515 -23.24 6.75 15.74
N ASN A 516 -22.92 6.63 17.03
CA ASN A 516 -23.35 5.52 17.88
C ASN A 516 -24.89 5.41 17.94
N ASP A 517 -25.59 6.55 18.00
CA ASP A 517 -27.05 6.67 18.03
C ASP A 517 -27.74 6.28 16.71
N LYS A 518 -26.99 6.25 15.59
CA LYS A 518 -27.48 5.89 14.25
C LYS A 518 -27.19 4.44 13.86
N MET A 519 -26.73 3.62 14.80
CA MET A 519 -26.34 2.23 14.52
C MET A 519 -27.50 1.39 13.96
N ASP A 520 -28.66 1.40 14.64
CA ASP A 520 -29.81 0.59 14.21
C ASP A 520 -30.35 1.08 12.86
N ASP A 521 -30.41 2.40 12.64
CA ASP A 521 -30.81 2.97 11.35
C ASP A 521 -29.88 2.52 10.20
N ALA A 522 -28.57 2.47 10.45
CA ALA A 522 -27.59 1.99 9.47
C ALA A 522 -27.74 0.50 9.17
N LEU A 523 -27.97 -0.32 10.20
CA LEU A 523 -28.19 -1.75 10.02
C LEU A 523 -29.48 -2.05 9.26
N GLN A 524 -30.58 -1.39 9.62
CA GLN A 524 -31.86 -1.52 8.91
C GLN A 524 -31.76 -1.06 7.46
N ALA A 525 -31.10 0.07 7.21
CA ALA A 525 -30.90 0.57 5.86
C ALA A 525 -30.07 -0.40 5.00
N PHE A 526 -28.97 -0.97 5.53
CA PHE A 526 -28.22 -1.99 4.81
C PHE A 526 -29.04 -3.25 4.54
N GLN A 527 -29.73 -3.79 5.55
CA GLN A 527 -30.57 -4.97 5.34
C GLN A 527 -31.64 -4.73 4.27
N LEU A 528 -32.28 -3.56 4.29
CA LEU A 528 -33.28 -3.18 3.30
C LEU A 528 -32.69 -3.19 1.89
N ILE A 529 -31.61 -2.46 1.64
CA ILE A 529 -31.05 -2.33 0.28
C ILE A 529 -30.37 -3.63 -0.20
N LEU A 530 -29.88 -4.48 0.72
CA LEU A 530 -29.30 -5.78 0.38
C LEU A 530 -30.38 -6.82 0.05
N LYS A 531 -31.56 -6.72 0.67
CA LYS A 531 -32.68 -7.63 0.44
C LYS A 531 -33.53 -7.19 -0.76
N ASP A 532 -33.87 -5.91 -0.78
CA ASP A 532 -34.77 -5.28 -1.74
C ASP A 532 -34.03 -4.10 -2.40
N MET A 533 -33.10 -4.44 -3.29
CA MET A 533 -32.25 -3.48 -3.99
C MET A 533 -33.08 -2.44 -4.75
N PRO A 534 -32.92 -1.13 -4.47
CA PRO A 534 -33.52 -0.06 -5.26
C PRO A 534 -33.19 -0.19 -6.75
N LEU A 535 -34.20 0.02 -7.59
CA LEU A 535 -34.10 -0.07 -9.05
C LEU A 535 -34.17 1.32 -9.67
N SER A 536 -33.12 1.72 -10.38
CA SER A 536 -33.04 3.01 -11.06
C SER A 536 -32.37 2.83 -12.42
N GLU A 537 -33.17 3.02 -13.48
CA GLU A 537 -32.69 2.90 -14.86
C GLU A 537 -31.58 3.92 -15.17
N ASN A 538 -31.66 5.12 -14.57
CA ASN A 538 -30.66 6.16 -14.73
C ASN A 538 -29.35 5.79 -14.03
N ALA A 539 -29.41 5.31 -12.78
CA ALA A 539 -28.20 4.86 -12.08
C ALA A 539 -27.56 3.64 -12.78
N PHE A 540 -28.38 2.75 -13.33
CA PHE A 540 -27.91 1.62 -14.14
C PHE A 540 -27.16 2.07 -15.40
N LYS A 541 -27.72 3.02 -16.16
CA LYS A 541 -27.05 3.58 -17.35
C LYS A 541 -25.72 4.21 -16.99
N LEU A 542 -25.67 5.03 -15.94
CA LEU A 542 -24.44 5.66 -15.47
C LEU A 542 -23.39 4.63 -15.04
N ALA A 543 -23.80 3.59 -14.29
CA ALA A 543 -22.90 2.51 -13.89
C ALA A 543 -22.35 1.75 -15.10
N LYS A 544 -23.21 1.41 -16.07
CA LYS A 544 -22.81 0.74 -17.31
C LYS A 544 -21.83 1.58 -18.11
N GLU A 545 -22.16 2.85 -18.34
CA GLU A 545 -21.30 3.79 -19.08
C GLU A 545 -19.97 4.02 -18.37
N GLY A 546 -19.98 4.15 -17.05
CA GLY A 546 -18.79 4.27 -16.22
C GLY A 546 -17.87 3.06 -16.32
N LEU A 547 -18.42 1.84 -16.20
CA LEU A 547 -17.66 0.59 -16.34
C LEU A 547 -17.08 0.45 -17.75
N ILE A 548 -17.87 0.69 -18.80
CA ILE A 548 -17.40 0.63 -20.20
C ILE A 548 -16.29 1.66 -20.43
N THR A 549 -16.47 2.90 -19.97
CA THR A 549 -15.49 3.98 -20.12
C THR A 549 -14.19 3.63 -19.41
N ARG A 550 -14.27 3.12 -18.17
CA ARG A 550 -13.11 2.63 -17.43
C ARG A 550 -12.36 1.58 -18.23
N LEU A 551 -13.04 0.54 -18.73
CA LEU A 551 -12.44 -0.53 -19.54
C LEU A 551 -11.81 -0.01 -20.84
N ARG A 552 -12.41 1.00 -21.47
CA ARG A 552 -11.84 1.67 -22.67
C ARG A 552 -10.56 2.41 -22.38
N THR A 553 -10.43 3.04 -21.21
CA THR A 553 -9.25 3.82 -20.82
C THR A 553 -8.19 3.02 -20.08
N ASP A 554 -8.56 1.86 -19.53
CA ASP A 554 -7.66 1.06 -18.72
C ASP A 554 -6.58 0.39 -19.58
N ARG A 555 -5.34 0.40 -19.08
CA ARG A 555 -4.16 -0.08 -19.80
C ARG A 555 -3.31 -0.89 -18.84
N ILE A 556 -3.21 -2.18 -19.11
CA ILE A 556 -2.22 -3.04 -18.45
C ILE A 556 -0.99 -3.05 -19.34
N ILE A 557 0.09 -2.43 -18.88
CA ILE A 557 1.35 -2.24 -19.63
C ILE A 557 2.53 -2.48 -18.70
N LYS A 558 3.74 -2.61 -19.27
CA LYS A 558 5.00 -2.72 -18.51
C LYS A 558 4.99 -3.93 -17.56
N GLU A 559 5.50 -3.80 -16.35
CA GLU A 559 5.51 -4.87 -15.34
C GLU A 559 4.10 -5.38 -14.96
N ASN A 560 3.05 -4.55 -15.10
CA ASN A 560 1.69 -4.96 -14.78
C ASN A 560 1.18 -6.09 -15.70
N VAL A 561 1.79 -6.28 -16.88
CA VAL A 561 1.52 -7.44 -17.75
C VAL A 561 1.84 -8.74 -17.02
N LEU A 562 2.99 -8.79 -16.34
CA LEU A 562 3.47 -9.97 -15.64
C LEU A 562 2.61 -10.26 -14.40
N TRP A 563 2.19 -9.22 -13.67
CA TRP A 563 1.26 -9.34 -12.55
C TRP A 563 -0.12 -9.83 -13.00
N SER A 564 -0.65 -9.26 -14.09
CA SER A 564 -1.92 -9.70 -14.67
C SER A 564 -1.87 -11.17 -15.10
N TYR A 565 -0.73 -11.66 -15.59
CA TYR A 565 -0.54 -13.06 -15.90
C TYR A 565 -0.59 -13.95 -14.65
N ILE A 566 0.11 -13.57 -13.58
CA ILE A 566 0.08 -14.31 -12.30
C ILE A 566 -1.35 -14.37 -11.74
N TYR A 567 -2.07 -13.26 -11.69
CA TYR A 567 -3.44 -13.23 -11.19
C TYR A 567 -4.41 -14.03 -12.05
N ALA A 568 -4.22 -14.04 -13.37
CA ALA A 568 -4.97 -14.92 -14.27
C ALA A 568 -4.71 -16.39 -13.94
N GLN A 569 -3.44 -16.78 -13.75
CA GLN A 569 -3.08 -18.15 -13.38
C GLN A 569 -3.66 -18.59 -12.03
N ASP A 570 -3.63 -17.70 -11.02
CA ASP A 570 -4.19 -17.95 -9.68
C ASP A 570 -5.71 -18.27 -9.73
N LEU A 571 -6.40 -17.82 -10.79
CA LEU A 571 -7.81 -18.06 -11.09
C LEU A 571 -8.05 -19.07 -12.24
N GLY A 572 -7.01 -19.73 -12.73
CA GLY A 572 -7.11 -20.69 -13.84
C GLY A 572 -7.46 -20.08 -15.21
N LEU A 573 -7.31 -18.76 -15.36
CA LEU A 573 -7.57 -18.03 -16.60
C LEU A 573 -6.33 -17.99 -17.49
N LYS A 574 -6.56 -17.94 -18.81
CA LYS A 574 -5.51 -17.86 -19.84
C LYS A 574 -5.56 -16.58 -20.66
N VAL A 575 -6.54 -15.72 -20.40
CA VAL A 575 -6.83 -14.51 -21.17
C VAL A 575 -7.12 -13.36 -20.22
N ASP A 576 -7.02 -12.14 -20.73
CA ASP A 576 -7.45 -10.94 -20.02
C ASP A 576 -8.96 -10.96 -19.77
N ARG A 577 -9.37 -11.05 -18.50
CA ARG A 577 -10.77 -11.07 -18.08
C ARG A 577 -11.55 -9.82 -18.51
N ARG A 578 -10.88 -8.69 -18.71
CA ARG A 578 -11.52 -7.41 -19.08
C ARG A 578 -12.19 -7.49 -20.44
N LYS A 579 -11.68 -8.36 -21.34
CA LYS A 579 -12.25 -8.58 -22.66
C LYS A 579 -13.69 -9.08 -22.58
N GLU A 580 -13.92 -10.15 -21.81
CA GLU A 580 -15.24 -10.75 -21.66
C GLU A 580 -16.23 -9.79 -20.97
N ILE A 581 -15.77 -9.03 -19.97
CA ILE A 581 -16.57 -8.01 -19.31
C ILE A 581 -17.01 -6.94 -20.33
N PHE A 582 -16.06 -6.42 -21.12
CA PHE A 582 -16.34 -5.39 -22.12
C PHE A 582 -17.28 -5.86 -23.24
N GLU A 583 -17.17 -7.12 -23.66
CA GLU A 583 -18.04 -7.70 -24.69
C GLU A 583 -19.47 -7.95 -24.18
N LYS A 584 -19.64 -8.34 -22.91
CA LYS A 584 -20.95 -8.70 -22.34
C LYS A 584 -21.72 -7.52 -21.74
N VAL A 585 -21.05 -6.60 -21.03
CA VAL A 585 -21.70 -5.49 -20.32
C VAL A 585 -22.63 -4.61 -21.19
N PRO A 586 -22.32 -4.30 -22.46
CA PRO A 586 -23.18 -3.47 -23.29
C PRO A 586 -24.61 -4.01 -23.44
N SER A 587 -24.78 -5.33 -23.57
CA SER A 587 -26.08 -5.98 -23.79
C SER A 587 -26.87 -6.28 -22.52
N MET A 588 -26.25 -6.14 -21.33
CA MET A 588 -26.92 -6.38 -20.06
C MET A 588 -28.01 -5.35 -19.79
N THR A 589 -29.00 -5.74 -18.99
CA THR A 589 -30.16 -4.91 -18.60
C THR A 589 -30.22 -4.76 -17.08
N LEU A 590 -31.00 -3.80 -16.59
CA LEU A 590 -31.26 -3.69 -15.15
C LEU A 590 -31.92 -4.96 -14.59
N SER A 591 -32.73 -5.66 -15.41
CA SER A 591 -33.32 -6.95 -15.04
C SER A 591 -32.26 -8.04 -14.80
N ASP A 592 -31.17 -8.07 -15.58
CA ASP A 592 -30.07 -9.01 -15.36
C ASP A 592 -29.35 -8.74 -14.02
N ILE A 593 -29.16 -7.46 -13.68
CA ILE A 593 -28.56 -7.04 -12.41
C ILE A 593 -29.47 -7.35 -11.23
N LYS A 594 -30.78 -7.17 -11.39
CA LYS A 594 -31.77 -7.56 -10.39
C LYS A 594 -31.76 -9.07 -10.17
N ALA A 595 -31.80 -9.87 -11.25
CA ALA A 595 -31.75 -11.32 -11.15
C ALA A 595 -30.46 -11.81 -10.46
N PHE A 596 -29.33 -11.19 -10.81
CA PHE A 596 -28.05 -11.46 -10.14
C PHE A 596 -28.11 -11.13 -8.64
N GLN A 597 -28.65 -9.96 -8.25
CA GLN A 597 -28.81 -9.60 -6.84
C GLN A 597 -29.73 -10.59 -6.10
N GLU A 598 -30.83 -11.00 -6.70
CA GLU A 598 -31.78 -11.96 -6.13
C GLU A 598 -31.14 -13.34 -5.88
N GLU A 599 -30.29 -13.80 -6.80
CA GLU A 599 -29.57 -15.08 -6.70
C GLU A 599 -28.32 -15.01 -5.80
N TRP A 600 -27.54 -13.93 -5.93
CA TRP A 600 -26.22 -13.85 -5.33
C TRP A 600 -26.18 -13.12 -4.00
N VAL A 601 -27.17 -12.30 -3.65
CA VAL A 601 -27.09 -11.39 -2.49
C VAL A 601 -28.31 -11.44 -1.57
N LYS A 602 -29.53 -11.44 -2.13
CA LYS A 602 -30.79 -11.22 -1.38
C LYS A 602 -30.99 -12.07 -0.14
N ASN A 603 -30.66 -13.36 -0.23
CA ASN A 603 -30.91 -14.35 0.83
C ASN A 603 -29.66 -14.71 1.64
N ARG A 604 -28.61 -13.88 1.58
CA ARG A 604 -27.41 -14.10 2.38
C ARG A 604 -27.67 -13.88 3.86
N THR A 605 -27.02 -14.71 4.67
CA THR A 605 -26.81 -14.46 6.10
C THR A 605 -25.48 -13.74 6.31
N TYR A 606 -25.36 -13.00 7.41
CA TYR A 606 -24.24 -12.10 7.66
C TYR A 606 -23.67 -12.27 9.07
N THR A 607 -22.34 -12.28 9.16
CA THR A 607 -21.62 -11.89 10.37
C THR A 607 -21.53 -10.37 10.37
N TYR A 608 -22.32 -9.73 11.24
CA TYR A 608 -22.21 -8.31 11.55
C TYR A 608 -21.04 -8.11 12.50
N TYR A 609 -20.22 -7.10 12.28
CA TYR A 609 -19.12 -6.79 13.18
C TYR A 609 -19.03 -5.28 13.44
N ILE A 610 -19.08 -4.93 14.73
CA ILE A 610 -19.14 -3.55 15.21
C ILE A 610 -17.94 -3.30 16.11
N LEU A 611 -17.22 -2.22 15.81
CA LEU A 611 -16.20 -1.64 16.68
C LEU A 611 -16.75 -0.33 17.24
N GLY A 612 -17.00 -0.28 18.55
CA GLY A 612 -17.61 0.85 19.22
C GLY A 612 -17.61 0.68 20.73
N LYS A 613 -18.04 1.72 21.44
CA LYS A 613 -18.11 1.74 22.90
C LYS A 613 -19.44 1.19 23.36
N GLU A 614 -19.46 0.01 23.99
CA GLU A 614 -20.69 -0.74 24.31
C GLU A 614 -21.71 0.10 25.08
N GLU A 615 -21.27 0.92 26.03
CA GLU A 615 -22.16 1.78 26.85
C GLU A 615 -22.94 2.82 26.03
N ASP A 616 -22.46 3.15 24.83
CA ASP A 616 -23.09 4.12 23.92
C ASP A 616 -23.98 3.43 22.87
N LEU A 617 -24.11 2.10 22.89
CA LEU A 617 -24.83 1.32 21.88
C LEU A 617 -26.16 0.76 22.40
N ASP A 618 -27.18 0.77 21.55
CA ASP A 618 -28.43 0.04 21.82
C ASP A 618 -28.21 -1.47 21.62
N MET A 619 -27.82 -2.14 22.71
CA MET A 619 -27.57 -3.58 22.71
C MET A 619 -28.82 -4.41 22.40
N LYS A 620 -30.01 -3.94 22.79
CA LYS A 620 -31.28 -4.63 22.48
C LYS A 620 -31.60 -4.55 20.99
N ALA A 621 -31.22 -3.46 20.32
CA ALA A 621 -31.33 -3.38 18.88
C ALA A 621 -30.41 -4.40 18.19
N LEU A 622 -29.17 -4.58 18.67
CA LEU A 622 -28.22 -5.55 18.10
C LEU A 622 -28.71 -7.01 18.18
N GLU A 623 -29.41 -7.39 19.25
CA GLU A 623 -29.96 -8.74 19.41
C GLU A 623 -30.95 -9.13 18.29
N LYS A 624 -31.57 -8.15 17.61
CA LYS A 624 -32.44 -8.40 16.44
C LYS A 624 -31.67 -8.96 15.24
N TYR A 625 -30.35 -8.76 15.20
CA TYR A 625 -29.46 -9.16 14.09
C TYR A 625 -28.75 -10.49 14.34
N GLY A 626 -29.03 -11.16 15.46
CA GLY A 626 -28.48 -12.46 15.82
C GLY A 626 -27.78 -12.44 17.18
N PRO A 627 -27.24 -13.59 17.63
CA PRO A 627 -26.53 -13.67 18.90
C PRO A 627 -25.32 -12.72 18.92
N VAL A 628 -25.19 -11.95 20.00
CA VAL A 628 -24.06 -11.03 20.19
C VAL A 628 -22.92 -11.74 20.89
N GLN A 629 -21.78 -11.82 20.22
CA GLN A 629 -20.52 -12.30 20.75
C GLN A 629 -19.57 -11.12 20.95
N LYS A 630 -19.13 -10.92 22.20
CA LYS A 630 -18.09 -9.94 22.50
C LYS A 630 -16.73 -10.52 22.19
N ILE A 631 -15.88 -9.73 21.52
CA ILE A 631 -14.52 -10.11 21.16
C ILE A 631 -13.55 -9.15 21.84
N SER A 632 -12.65 -9.71 22.65
CA SER A 632 -11.62 -8.94 23.32
C SER A 632 -10.54 -8.47 22.34
N GLN A 633 -9.81 -7.42 22.72
CA GLN A 633 -8.66 -6.98 21.95
C GLN A 633 -7.55 -8.05 21.89
N GLU A 634 -7.40 -8.87 22.93
CA GLU A 634 -6.45 -9.98 22.93
C GLU A 634 -6.83 -11.04 21.87
N GLU A 635 -8.11 -11.39 21.76
CA GLU A 635 -8.59 -12.30 20.69
C GLU A 635 -8.41 -11.73 19.28
N LEU A 636 -8.65 -10.42 19.11
CA LEU A 636 -8.48 -9.75 17.81
C LEU A 636 -7.03 -9.77 17.34
N PHE A 637 -6.09 -9.50 18.24
CA PHE A 637 -4.68 -9.33 17.90
C PHE A 637 -3.86 -10.62 18.05
N GLY A 638 -4.29 -11.56 18.89
CA GLY A 638 -3.56 -12.78 19.24
C GLY A 638 -2.37 -12.56 20.17
N TYR A 639 -2.31 -11.42 20.87
CA TYR A 639 -1.28 -11.03 21.85
C TYR A 639 -1.75 -9.83 22.67
#